data_AF-A0A8J3PDH3-F1
#
_entry.id   AF-A0A8J3PDH3-F1
#
_cell.length_a   1.000
_cell.length_b   1.000
_cell.length_c   1.000
_cell.angle_alpha   90.00
_cell.angle_beta   90.00
_cell.angle_gamma   90.00
#
_symmetry.space_group_name_H-M   'P 1'
#
loop_
_entity.id
_entity.type
_entity.pdbx_description
1 polymer ?
#
loop_
_entity_poly.entity_id
_entity_poly.type
_entity_poly.pdbx_seq_one_letter_code
_entity_poly.pdbx_strand_id
1 'polypeptide(L)'
;MTATREKKELRGEPGQHNAAPPRRRRLRWLLPAIGLVVWLVVGGAMGGFSSKTAEVQKNDNASFLPESAEATVVLDLSKKFAGLDVVPAQLVYGRDSGLTDADKTAIAEQLATIKRELGSRIADVPLLPRYSDDGKAAQVIVLFTETDAQKNMTDVTWIRDHTGLPDGLNAHVGGLGGILTDMMEVFGSIDGLLLGVTVAIIGVILLIVYRSPILPVVVLFGAGLAFALANGVVYLLAKEEIITVSGQSQAILDVLVLGAATDYAMLLVSRFREELRHTESRYDAMRVALRASFEPILASGATVILGLLCLLVSDLASNKGLGPVGAIGIASSLAVSLTLLPAVLVLLGRVAFWPVRPKFDSAPVEQQGVWAKVSALVGRRARLVWIGTAVLLLAGVAGLTRLDADGIPQSEGFTGHPDSVSAQELTTAHFPGGTGNPAEIVTRADKLDQVLLAVRQTKGVADAAPFTGMPVPMAVVPPSPDGQTGTDPTGTGTTGTGTGAALPNPVIPVNTEPKVVDGMVRIDATLTDAADSPAALDTVERLRTAVHAIGGADAKVGGFSAINYDVQHTSQRDRNVIIPLVLGVIFLILMVLLRSLIAPLLLIATVVLSYLATLGISGIVFTDLLGFPGADSSYPLFAFVFLVALGVDYNIFLMTRVREEAGKLGHTAGTLKGLAVTGGVITSAGVVLAATFAALAVLPLVFVVEIAFAVAFGVLLDTLLVRSLLVPALTVDIGRFVWWPGKLWRTPAPEQKVDPAQ
;
A
#
# COMPACT_ATOMS: atom_id res chain seq x y z
N MET A 1 -20.82 -66.72 -57.86
CA MET A 1 -19.39 -66.72 -57.50
C MET A 1 -18.83 -65.32 -57.71
N THR A 2 -18.43 -64.71 -56.59
CA THR A 2 -17.36 -63.69 -56.45
C THR A 2 -17.40 -62.40 -57.28
N ALA A 3 -17.87 -61.36 -56.59
CA ALA A 3 -17.51 -59.96 -56.72
C ALA A 3 -15.99 -59.72 -56.72
N THR A 4 -15.47 -58.96 -57.70
CA THR A 4 -14.39 -57.95 -57.52
C THR A 4 -14.09 -57.26 -58.85
N ARG A 5 -14.55 -56.00 -59.02
CA ARG A 5 -13.86 -54.91 -59.74
C ARG A 5 -14.84 -53.74 -59.93
N GLU A 6 -14.75 -52.75 -59.04
CA GLU A 6 -14.88 -51.33 -59.39
C GLU A 6 -14.78 -50.49 -58.10
N LYS A 7 -13.55 -50.08 -57.79
CA LYS A 7 -13.25 -48.93 -56.91
C LYS A 7 -11.79 -48.57 -57.11
N LYS A 8 -11.49 -47.96 -58.26
CA LYS A 8 -10.17 -47.40 -58.54
C LYS A 8 -10.27 -46.23 -59.51
N GLU A 9 -10.84 -45.13 -59.04
CA GLU A 9 -10.60 -43.79 -59.56
C GLU A 9 -11.01 -42.79 -58.47
N LEU A 10 -10.28 -41.66 -58.37
CA LEU A 10 -10.21 -40.70 -57.25
C LEU A 10 -9.14 -41.00 -56.19
N ARG A 11 -7.89 -41.21 -56.64
CA ARG A 11 -6.72 -40.77 -55.87
C ARG A 11 -6.32 -39.40 -56.41
N GLY A 12 -6.76 -38.35 -55.73
CA GLY A 12 -6.24 -37.00 -55.92
C GLY A 12 -4.74 -36.96 -55.58
N GLU A 13 -4.02 -36.16 -56.36
CA GLU A 13 -2.58 -35.96 -56.25
C GLU A 13 -2.14 -35.54 -54.84
N PRO A 14 -0.95 -35.97 -54.37
CA PRO A 14 -0.37 -35.41 -53.15
C PRO A 14 0.05 -33.96 -53.42
N GLY A 15 -0.74 -33.02 -52.89
CA GLY A 15 -0.46 -31.60 -52.97
C GLY A 15 0.95 -31.28 -52.48
N GLN A 16 1.71 -30.60 -53.34
CA GLN A 16 3.02 -30.04 -53.05
C GLN A 16 2.94 -29.16 -51.80
N HIS A 17 3.54 -29.64 -50.71
CA HIS A 17 3.86 -28.83 -49.55
C HIS A 17 4.89 -27.77 -49.98
N ASN A 18 4.44 -26.54 -50.19
CA ASN A 18 5.33 -25.39 -50.36
C ASN A 18 6.12 -25.16 -49.06
N ALA A 19 7.26 -25.85 -48.91
CA ALA A 19 8.23 -25.60 -47.87
C ALA A 19 8.80 -24.18 -48.06
N ALA A 20 8.51 -23.28 -47.12
CA ALA A 20 9.03 -21.92 -47.15
C ALA A 20 10.58 -21.91 -47.25
N PRO A 21 11.19 -20.99 -48.02
CA PRO A 21 12.63 -20.98 -48.28
C PRO A 21 13.47 -20.90 -46.98
N PRO A 22 14.68 -21.48 -46.94
CA PRO A 22 15.49 -21.67 -45.73
C PRO A 22 15.82 -20.37 -44.97
N ARG A 23 15.91 -19.24 -45.68
CA ARG A 23 16.07 -17.90 -45.08
C ARG A 23 14.88 -17.49 -44.20
N ARG A 24 13.64 -17.79 -44.59
CA ARG A 24 12.43 -17.51 -43.80
C ARG A 24 12.35 -18.39 -42.55
N ARG A 25 12.88 -19.61 -42.59
CA ARG A 25 12.90 -20.53 -41.44
C ARG A 25 13.90 -20.11 -40.36
N ARG A 26 15.10 -19.64 -40.74
CA ARG A 26 16.10 -19.10 -39.78
C ARG A 26 15.62 -17.80 -39.12
N LEU A 27 15.07 -16.86 -39.88
CA LEU A 27 14.60 -15.58 -39.35
C LEU A 27 13.44 -15.74 -38.34
N ARG A 28 12.55 -16.71 -38.58
CA ARG A 28 11.43 -17.03 -37.67
C ARG A 28 11.89 -17.48 -36.28
N TRP A 29 13.04 -18.13 -36.15
CA TRP A 29 13.58 -18.57 -34.85
C TRP A 29 14.54 -17.55 -34.22
N LEU A 30 15.34 -16.85 -35.05
CA LEU A 30 16.32 -15.86 -34.58
C LEU A 30 15.67 -14.66 -33.88
N LEU A 31 14.54 -14.15 -34.40
CA LEU A 31 13.88 -12.97 -33.82
C LEU A 31 13.42 -13.20 -32.37
N PRO A 32 12.67 -14.27 -32.04
CA PRO A 32 12.37 -14.61 -30.65
C PRO A 32 13.61 -14.84 -29.77
N ALA A 33 14.66 -15.46 -30.30
CA ALA A 33 15.87 -15.75 -29.53
C ALA A 33 16.63 -14.46 -29.16
N ILE A 34 16.74 -13.52 -30.10
CA ILE A 34 17.31 -12.19 -29.85
C ILE A 34 16.49 -11.45 -28.79
N GLY A 35 15.16 -11.48 -28.92
CA GLY A 35 14.27 -10.86 -27.92
C GLY A 35 14.49 -11.41 -26.51
N LEU A 36 14.65 -12.74 -26.36
CA LEU A 36 15.00 -13.37 -25.09
C LEU A 36 16.36 -12.88 -24.56
N VAL A 37 17.40 -12.87 -25.39
CA VAL A 37 18.75 -12.42 -24.98
C VAL A 37 18.73 -10.95 -24.55
N VAL A 38 18.04 -10.08 -25.28
CA VAL A 38 17.90 -8.66 -24.92
C VAL A 38 17.27 -8.53 -23.53
N TRP A 39 16.20 -9.27 -23.24
CA TRP A 39 15.57 -9.24 -21.93
C TRP A 39 16.43 -9.82 -20.82
N LEU A 40 17.25 -10.83 -21.10
CA LEU A 40 18.22 -11.35 -20.13
C LEU A 40 19.27 -10.28 -19.77
N VAL A 41 19.75 -9.52 -20.78
CA VAL A 41 20.71 -8.42 -20.56
C VAL A 41 20.05 -7.29 -19.78
N VAL A 42 18.83 -6.88 -20.17
CA VAL A 42 18.09 -5.81 -19.48
C VAL A 42 17.80 -6.20 -18.03
N GLY A 43 17.24 -7.39 -17.80
CA GLY A 43 16.94 -7.85 -16.45
C GLY A 43 18.18 -8.06 -15.59
N GLY A 44 19.28 -8.56 -16.17
CA GLY A 44 20.56 -8.67 -15.47
C GLY A 44 21.15 -7.32 -15.09
N ALA A 45 21.10 -6.33 -16.00
CA ALA A 45 21.60 -4.98 -15.74
C ALA A 45 20.72 -4.24 -14.71
N MET A 46 19.40 -4.36 -14.82
CA MET A 46 18.47 -3.67 -13.92
C MET A 46 18.36 -4.35 -12.54
N GLY A 47 18.51 -5.67 -12.47
CA GLY A 47 18.44 -6.44 -11.22
C GLY A 47 19.50 -6.04 -10.19
N GLY A 48 20.69 -5.61 -10.64
CA GLY A 48 21.75 -5.12 -9.74
C GLY A 48 21.41 -3.80 -9.02
N PHE A 49 20.42 -3.05 -9.50
CA PHE A 49 19.92 -1.84 -8.83
C PHE A 49 18.80 -2.15 -7.82
N SER A 50 18.10 -3.27 -7.98
CA SER A 50 16.95 -3.63 -7.12
C SER A 50 17.35 -3.77 -5.65
N SER A 51 18.56 -4.24 -5.35
CA SER A 51 19.05 -4.36 -3.97
C SER A 51 19.42 -3.02 -3.34
N LYS A 52 19.54 -1.96 -4.13
CA LYS A 52 19.91 -0.61 -3.67
C LYS A 52 18.70 0.29 -3.44
N THR A 53 17.50 -0.15 -3.79
CA THR A 53 16.28 0.64 -3.60
C THR A 53 16.04 1.00 -2.13
N ALA A 54 16.46 0.14 -1.19
CA ALA A 54 16.39 0.43 0.24
C ALA A 54 17.17 1.70 0.65
N GLU A 55 18.29 2.00 -0.01
CA GLU A 55 19.15 3.17 0.29
C GLU A 55 18.50 4.51 -0.08
N VAL A 56 17.45 4.51 -0.90
CA VAL A 56 16.77 5.72 -1.41
C VAL A 56 15.34 5.86 -0.89
N GLN A 57 14.94 5.04 0.08
CA GLN A 57 13.62 5.12 0.69
C GLN A 57 13.51 6.26 1.70
N LYS A 58 12.38 6.97 1.68
CA LYS A 58 11.95 7.91 2.72
C LYS A 58 10.77 7.28 3.47
N ASN A 59 10.92 7.11 4.79
CA ASN A 59 10.01 6.32 5.62
C ASN A 59 9.45 7.10 6.83
N ASP A 60 9.59 8.42 6.86
CA ASP A 60 9.09 9.26 7.96
C ASP A 60 7.83 10.06 7.56
N ASN A 61 6.87 10.20 8.49
CA ASN A 61 5.58 10.83 8.22
C ASN A 61 5.69 12.31 7.84
N ALA A 62 6.68 13.03 8.36
CA ALA A 62 6.89 14.44 8.04
C ALA A 62 7.32 14.63 6.59
N SER A 63 8.16 13.73 6.06
CA SER A 63 8.58 13.71 4.65
C SER A 63 7.42 13.40 3.70
N PHE A 64 6.28 12.95 4.22
CA PHE A 64 5.07 12.69 3.45
C PHE A 64 4.12 13.89 3.39
N LEU A 65 4.26 14.88 4.26
CA LEU A 65 3.42 16.09 4.20
C LEU A 65 3.91 17.06 3.10
N PRO A 66 3.00 17.85 2.49
CA PRO A 66 3.41 18.90 1.57
C PRO A 66 4.21 19.98 2.31
N GLU A 67 5.13 20.64 1.60
CA GLU A 67 5.96 21.75 2.15
C GLU A 67 5.12 22.90 2.70
N SER A 68 3.89 23.08 2.20
CA SER A 68 2.95 24.11 2.67
C SER A 68 2.17 23.74 3.93
N ALA A 69 2.26 22.50 4.42
CA ALA A 69 1.55 22.11 5.65
C ALA A 69 2.14 22.84 6.85
N GLU A 70 1.28 23.27 7.77
CA GLU A 70 1.69 24.07 8.92
C GLU A 70 2.66 23.30 9.82
N ALA A 71 2.43 21.99 10.01
CA ALA A 71 3.36 21.15 10.77
C ALA A 71 4.74 21.01 10.09
N THR A 72 4.80 20.97 8.75
CA THR A 72 6.07 20.93 8.00
C THR A 72 6.85 22.22 8.16
N VAL A 73 6.17 23.37 8.05
CA VAL A 73 6.79 24.68 8.27
C VAL A 73 7.35 24.80 9.68
N VAL A 74 6.60 24.36 10.70
CA VAL A 74 7.08 24.35 12.08
C VAL A 74 8.25 23.39 12.25
N LEU A 75 8.23 22.20 11.64
CA LEU A 75 9.34 21.27 11.71
C LEU A 75 10.63 21.88 11.17
N ASP A 76 10.57 22.56 10.01
CA ASP A 76 11.74 23.22 9.42
C ASP A 76 12.21 24.43 10.23
N LEU A 77 11.29 25.17 10.84
CA LEU A 77 11.64 26.25 11.77
C LEU A 77 12.27 25.69 13.05
N SER A 78 11.72 24.61 13.60
CA SER A 78 12.20 23.94 14.82
C SER A 78 13.62 23.39 14.66
N LYS A 79 14.01 22.90 13.47
CA LYS A 79 15.41 22.55 13.17
C LYS A 79 16.36 23.73 13.41
N LYS A 80 15.97 24.94 13.03
CA LYS A 80 16.75 26.17 13.28
C LYS A 80 16.83 26.52 14.78
N PHE A 81 15.76 26.27 15.53
CA PHE A 81 15.75 26.46 16.98
C PHE A 81 16.62 25.43 17.71
N ALA A 82 16.56 24.16 17.34
CA ALA A 82 17.38 23.13 17.96
C ALA A 82 18.87 23.33 17.67
N GLY A 83 19.23 23.75 16.45
CA GLY A 83 20.63 23.84 16.00
C GLY A 83 21.34 22.47 15.98
N LEU A 84 20.56 21.40 16.10
CA LEU A 84 20.96 20.00 16.14
C LEU A 84 19.92 19.23 15.32
N ASP A 85 20.35 18.61 14.22
CA ASP A 85 19.55 17.63 13.49
C ASP A 85 19.63 16.31 14.26
N VAL A 86 18.65 16.08 15.14
CA VAL A 86 18.64 14.90 16.03
C VAL A 86 17.31 14.14 15.98
N VAL A 87 17.37 12.82 16.12
CA VAL A 87 16.20 11.96 16.23
C VAL A 87 16.01 11.57 17.70
N PRO A 88 14.92 11.98 18.36
CA PRO A 88 14.66 11.60 19.74
C PRO A 88 14.17 10.15 19.83
N ALA A 89 14.82 9.37 20.68
CA ALA A 89 14.31 8.11 21.20
C ALA A 89 14.01 8.24 22.69
N GLN A 90 12.98 7.54 23.14
CA GLN A 90 12.58 7.52 24.54
C GLN A 90 12.95 6.17 25.13
N LEU A 91 13.84 6.17 26.12
CA LEU A 91 14.16 4.99 26.90
C LEU A 91 13.32 5.02 28.17
N VAL A 92 12.46 4.03 28.33
CA VAL A 92 11.40 4.00 29.34
C VAL A 92 11.58 2.76 30.20
N TYR A 93 11.62 2.97 31.51
CA TYR A 93 11.81 1.94 32.53
C TYR A 93 10.56 1.80 33.37
N GLY A 94 10.20 0.57 33.72
CA GLY A 94 9.05 0.33 34.60
C GLY A 94 9.18 -0.89 35.48
N ARG A 95 8.59 -0.77 36.68
CA ARG A 95 8.44 -1.85 37.65
C ARG A 95 7.08 -1.72 38.34
N ASP A 96 6.23 -2.75 38.23
CA ASP A 96 4.85 -2.73 38.75
C ASP A 96 4.76 -2.43 40.25
N SER A 97 5.74 -2.92 41.02
CA SER A 97 5.86 -2.73 42.47
C SER A 97 6.42 -1.37 42.90
N GLY A 98 6.81 -0.51 41.96
CA GLY A 98 7.52 0.75 42.23
C GLY A 98 9.03 0.63 42.11
N LEU A 99 9.70 1.69 41.63
CA LEU A 99 11.15 1.73 41.43
C LEU A 99 11.91 1.74 42.76
N THR A 100 12.90 0.85 42.88
CA THR A 100 13.79 0.75 44.04
C THR A 100 15.05 1.59 43.86
N ASP A 101 15.83 1.81 44.92
CA ASP A 101 17.11 2.51 44.81
C ASP A 101 18.17 1.70 44.03
N ALA A 102 18.06 0.37 44.03
CA ALA A 102 18.86 -0.51 43.18
C ALA A 102 18.53 -0.28 41.69
N ASP A 103 17.25 -0.11 41.36
CA ASP A 103 16.82 0.20 39.99
C ASP A 103 17.37 1.55 39.54
N LYS A 104 17.32 2.59 40.39
CA LYS A 104 17.87 3.92 40.08
C LYS A 104 19.38 3.86 39.81
N THR A 105 20.11 3.05 40.59
CA THR A 105 21.54 2.83 40.40
C THR A 105 21.82 2.12 39.08
N ALA A 106 21.07 1.07 38.77
CA ALA A 106 21.19 0.34 37.51
C ALA A 106 20.86 1.21 36.29
N ILE A 107 19.82 2.05 36.37
CA ILE A 107 19.48 3.03 35.33
C ILE A 107 20.66 3.99 35.11
N ALA A 108 21.23 4.55 36.18
CA ALA A 108 22.37 5.46 36.06
C ALA A 108 23.61 4.78 35.44
N GLU A 109 23.89 3.53 35.79
CA GLU A 109 24.99 2.74 35.21
C GLU A 109 24.76 2.43 33.72
N GLN A 110 23.53 2.10 33.34
CA GLN A 110 23.18 1.89 31.94
C GLN A 110 23.33 3.19 31.14
N LEU A 111 22.83 4.32 31.65
CA LEU A 111 22.98 5.62 30.98
C LEU A 111 24.45 6.03 30.82
N ALA A 112 25.30 5.74 31.82
CA ALA A 112 26.75 5.96 31.70
C ALA A 112 27.38 5.07 30.63
N THR A 113 26.91 3.82 30.48
CA THR A 113 27.34 2.89 29.45
C THR A 113 26.90 3.36 28.06
N ILE A 114 25.66 3.80 27.90
CA ILE A 114 25.13 4.41 26.67
C ILE A 114 25.97 5.63 26.28
N LYS A 115 26.25 6.54 27.22
CA LYS A 115 27.07 7.74 26.94
C LYS A 115 28.51 7.38 26.54
N ARG A 116 29.08 6.32 27.11
CA ARG A 116 30.44 5.86 26.79
C ARG A 116 30.53 5.24 25.39
N GLU A 117 29.58 4.40 25.02
CA GLU A 117 29.61 3.66 23.75
C GLU A 117 29.04 4.47 22.57
N LEU A 118 28.00 5.26 22.83
CA LEU A 118 27.29 6.03 21.80
C LEU A 118 27.61 7.53 21.84
N GLY A 119 28.52 8.01 22.70
CA GLY A 119 28.73 9.44 22.97
C GLY A 119 29.06 10.32 21.75
N SER A 120 29.61 9.75 20.67
CA SER A 120 29.82 10.47 19.40
C SER A 120 28.63 10.42 18.43
N ARG A 121 27.63 9.59 18.71
CA ARG A 121 26.43 9.33 17.91
C ARG A 121 25.14 9.87 18.56
N ILE A 122 25.24 10.37 19.80
CA ILE A 122 24.16 11.05 20.50
C ILE A 122 24.58 12.49 20.84
N ALA A 123 23.61 13.40 20.94
CA ALA A 123 23.89 14.78 21.30
C ALA A 123 24.53 14.86 22.70
N ASP A 124 25.47 15.78 22.90
CA ASP A 124 26.11 16.00 24.20
C ASP A 124 25.20 16.78 25.15
N VAL A 125 24.11 16.13 25.53
CA VAL A 125 23.14 16.59 26.52
C VAL A 125 23.17 15.61 27.70
N PRO A 126 23.06 16.08 28.95
CA PRO A 126 22.96 15.17 30.10
C PRO A 126 21.79 14.20 29.96
N LEU A 127 22.08 12.89 30.00
CA LEU A 127 21.06 11.84 30.08
C LEU A 127 20.56 11.77 31.53
N LEU A 128 19.46 12.46 31.82
CA LEU A 128 18.87 12.51 33.15
C LEU A 128 17.53 11.77 33.16
N PRO A 129 17.32 10.81 34.09
CA PRO A 129 16.04 10.16 34.24
C PRO A 129 15.02 11.13 34.86
N ARG A 130 13.85 11.20 34.25
CA ARG A 130 12.64 11.79 34.82
C ARG A 130 11.82 10.67 35.44
N TYR A 131 11.48 10.81 36.71
CA TYR A 131 10.65 9.84 37.42
C TYR A 131 9.17 10.23 37.35
N SER A 132 8.31 9.23 37.25
CA SER A 132 6.86 9.42 37.30
C SER A 132 6.41 9.86 38.70
N ASP A 133 5.27 10.56 38.77
CA ASP A 133 4.71 11.05 40.04
C ASP A 133 4.31 9.91 40.97
N ASP A 134 3.96 8.74 40.40
CA ASP A 134 3.65 7.51 41.14
C ASP A 134 4.89 6.68 41.53
N GLY A 135 6.10 7.09 41.10
CA GLY A 135 7.36 6.44 41.40
C GLY A 135 7.56 5.05 40.77
N LYS A 136 6.72 4.64 39.81
CA LYS A 136 6.78 3.32 39.18
C LYS A 136 7.57 3.27 37.88
N ALA A 137 7.82 4.41 37.26
CA ALA A 137 8.48 4.50 35.98
C ALA A 137 9.54 5.60 35.94
N ALA A 138 10.51 5.44 35.04
CA ALA A 138 11.50 6.45 34.71
C ALA A 138 11.61 6.59 33.19
N GLN A 139 11.77 7.81 32.69
CA GLN A 139 11.92 8.10 31.27
C GLN A 139 13.20 8.89 31.03
N VAL A 140 13.93 8.56 29.97
CA VAL A 140 15.13 9.26 29.51
C VAL A 140 15.00 9.52 28.02
N ILE A 141 15.29 10.74 27.58
CA ILE A 141 15.31 11.09 26.16
C ILE A 141 16.75 11.00 25.66
N VAL A 142 16.97 10.18 24.63
CA VAL A 142 18.25 10.03 23.94
C VAL A 142 18.10 10.67 22.56
N LEU A 143 18.99 11.60 22.22
CA LEU A 143 18.95 12.35 20.96
C LEU A 143 20.04 11.84 20.03
N PHE A 144 19.69 11.04 19.03
CA PHE A 144 20.66 10.55 18.04
C PHE A 144 21.05 11.67 17.08
N THR A 145 22.35 11.87 16.84
CA THR A 145 22.86 12.92 15.91
C THR A 145 22.81 12.51 14.44
N GLU A 146 22.66 11.20 14.18
CA GLU A 146 22.39 10.71 12.84
C GLU A 146 20.87 10.78 12.60
N THR A 147 20.47 11.23 11.42
CA THR A 147 19.06 11.40 11.04
C THR A 147 18.56 10.27 10.16
N ASP A 148 19.46 9.52 9.56
CA ASP A 148 19.15 8.32 8.80
C ASP A 148 18.68 7.20 9.74
N ALA A 149 17.39 6.84 9.61
CA ALA A 149 16.77 5.80 10.41
C ALA A 149 17.47 4.43 10.29
N GLN A 150 18.06 4.12 9.14
CA GLN A 150 18.71 2.82 8.90
C GLN A 150 20.02 2.71 9.68
N LYS A 151 20.74 3.82 9.81
CA LYS A 151 21.96 3.87 10.61
C LYS A 151 21.66 3.90 12.11
N ASN A 152 20.62 4.65 12.51
CA ASN A 152 20.16 4.68 13.90
C ASN A 152 19.65 3.34 14.40
N MET A 153 19.10 2.50 13.51
CA MET A 153 18.57 1.18 13.85
C MET A 153 19.60 0.34 14.63
N THR A 154 20.87 0.36 14.20
CA THR A 154 21.94 -0.41 14.89
C THR A 154 22.16 0.08 16.32
N ASP A 155 22.08 1.38 16.54
CA ASP A 155 22.29 1.98 17.87
C ASP A 155 21.09 1.74 18.79
N VAL A 156 19.86 1.83 18.26
CA VAL A 156 18.63 1.52 19.02
C VAL A 156 18.60 0.06 19.42
N THR A 157 18.88 -0.87 18.48
CA THR A 157 18.96 -2.31 18.79
C THR A 157 20.05 -2.58 19.83
N TRP A 158 21.19 -1.91 19.73
CA TRP A 158 22.25 -2.05 20.73
C TRP A 158 21.79 -1.65 22.14
N ILE A 159 21.04 -0.55 22.29
CA ILE A 159 20.47 -0.14 23.60
C ILE A 159 19.52 -1.21 24.14
N ARG A 160 18.67 -1.80 23.28
CA ARG A 160 17.71 -2.86 23.65
C ARG A 160 18.42 -4.12 24.14
N ASP A 161 19.51 -4.50 23.49
CA ASP A 161 20.25 -5.72 23.82
C ASP A 161 21.15 -5.56 25.06
N HIS A 162 21.50 -4.33 25.45
CA HIS A 162 22.49 -4.04 26.51
C HIS A 162 21.89 -3.33 27.72
N THR A 163 20.77 -3.85 28.24
CA THR A 163 20.09 -3.26 29.40
C THR A 163 20.73 -3.64 30.74
N GLY A 164 21.14 -4.90 30.92
CA GLY A 164 21.84 -5.35 32.13
C GLY A 164 21.10 -5.06 33.45
N LEU A 165 19.76 -5.08 33.42
CA LEU A 165 18.92 -4.58 34.50
C LEU A 165 18.60 -5.64 35.57
N PRO A 166 18.28 -5.23 36.81
CA PRO A 166 17.83 -6.13 37.86
C PRO A 166 16.53 -6.86 37.50
N ASP A 167 16.34 -8.06 38.05
CA ASP A 167 15.12 -8.84 37.83
C ASP A 167 13.85 -8.04 38.18
N GLY A 168 12.91 -8.03 37.23
CA GLY A 168 11.63 -7.33 37.35
C GLY A 168 11.67 -5.83 37.03
N LEU A 169 12.80 -5.28 36.58
CA LEU A 169 12.87 -3.96 35.95
C LEU A 169 12.91 -4.14 34.44
N ASN A 170 11.86 -3.69 33.74
CA ASN A 170 11.81 -3.73 32.29
C ASN A 170 12.27 -2.39 31.71
N ALA A 171 12.93 -2.43 30.56
CA ALA A 171 13.30 -1.24 29.79
C ALA A 171 12.96 -1.43 28.32
N HIS A 172 12.39 -0.38 27.74
CA HIS A 172 11.91 -0.35 26.36
C HIS A 172 12.35 0.95 25.68
N VAL A 173 12.71 0.85 24.40
CA VAL A 173 13.07 1.99 23.55
C VAL A 173 11.92 2.32 22.61
N GLY A 174 11.24 3.43 22.91
CA GLY A 174 10.18 4.03 22.09
C GLY A 174 10.53 5.42 21.58
N GLY A 175 9.50 6.26 21.45
CA GLY A 175 9.60 7.54 20.75
C GLY A 175 9.89 7.37 19.26
N LEU A 176 10.15 8.48 18.56
CA LEU A 176 10.32 8.49 17.11
C LEU A 176 11.46 7.56 16.66
N GLY A 177 12.60 7.56 17.36
CA GLY A 177 13.73 6.67 17.05
C GLY A 177 13.41 5.17 17.22
N GLY A 178 12.68 4.80 18.28
CA GLY A 178 12.25 3.41 18.51
C GLY A 178 11.24 2.92 17.47
N ILE A 179 10.23 3.75 17.16
CA ILE A 179 9.17 3.40 16.20
C ILE A 179 9.74 3.28 14.78
N LEU A 180 10.60 4.23 14.35
CA LEU A 180 11.23 4.17 13.04
C LEU A 180 12.12 2.93 12.90
N THR A 181 12.85 2.56 13.96
CA THR A 181 13.64 1.33 14.02
C THR A 181 12.77 0.10 13.84
N ASP A 182 11.66 -0.01 14.58
CA ASP A 182 10.74 -1.16 14.49
C ASP A 182 10.07 -1.25 13.12
N MET A 183 9.66 -0.11 12.53
CA MET A 183 9.15 -0.07 11.16
C MET A 183 10.20 -0.57 10.16
N MET A 184 11.45 -0.13 10.27
CA MET A 184 12.54 -0.56 9.39
C MET A 184 12.90 -2.03 9.57
N GLU A 185 12.90 -2.55 10.80
CA GLU A 185 13.12 -3.97 11.07
C GLU A 185 12.02 -4.82 10.41
N VAL A 186 10.75 -4.38 10.53
CA VAL A 186 9.64 -5.06 9.88
C VAL A 186 9.79 -5.06 8.36
N PHE A 187 10.15 -3.93 7.73
CA PHE A 187 10.36 -3.89 6.28
C PHE A 187 11.65 -4.57 5.81
N GLY A 188 12.72 -4.56 6.61
CA GLY A 188 14.01 -5.16 6.29
C GLY A 188 14.04 -6.67 6.50
N SER A 189 13.21 -7.20 7.42
CA SER A 189 13.04 -8.64 7.69
C SER A 189 12.38 -9.41 6.53
N ILE A 190 11.92 -8.72 5.49
CA ILE A 190 11.12 -9.27 4.37
C ILE A 190 11.98 -10.01 3.33
N ASP A 191 13.30 -9.94 3.42
CA ASP A 191 14.14 -10.39 2.32
C ASP A 191 14.17 -11.92 2.12
N GLY A 192 13.77 -12.33 0.91
CA GLY A 192 13.88 -13.68 0.36
C GLY A 192 12.78 -14.65 0.75
N LEU A 193 12.40 -14.75 2.03
CA LEU A 193 11.45 -15.75 2.49
C LEU A 193 10.01 -15.46 2.03
N LEU A 194 9.51 -14.24 2.27
CA LEU A 194 8.15 -13.85 1.87
C LEU A 194 8.00 -13.88 0.34
N LEU A 195 9.00 -13.37 -0.38
CA LEU A 195 9.05 -13.43 -1.85
C LEU A 195 9.04 -14.88 -2.33
N GLY A 196 9.85 -15.76 -1.72
CA GLY A 196 9.90 -17.18 -2.04
C GLY A 196 8.57 -17.90 -1.83
N VAL A 197 7.90 -17.65 -0.70
CA VAL A 197 6.56 -18.20 -0.40
C VAL A 197 5.53 -17.68 -1.40
N THR A 198 5.55 -16.39 -1.71
CA THR A 198 4.61 -15.78 -2.67
C THR A 198 4.78 -16.38 -4.07
N VAL A 199 6.03 -16.48 -4.56
CA VAL A 199 6.34 -17.12 -5.85
C VAL A 199 5.91 -18.58 -5.85
N ALA A 200 6.07 -19.30 -4.74
CA ALA A 200 5.62 -20.68 -4.62
C ALA A 200 4.09 -20.81 -4.69
N ILE A 201 3.35 -19.97 -3.95
CA ILE A 201 1.88 -19.93 -3.97
C ILE A 201 1.38 -19.65 -5.38
N ILE A 202 1.92 -18.62 -6.05
CA ILE A 202 1.57 -18.30 -7.44
C ILE A 202 1.92 -19.46 -8.36
N GLY A 203 3.09 -20.07 -8.20
CA GLY A 203 3.52 -21.23 -8.97
C GLY A 203 2.53 -22.39 -8.87
N VAL A 204 2.02 -22.67 -7.67
CA VAL A 204 1.00 -23.70 -7.43
C VAL A 204 -0.33 -23.32 -8.07
N ILE A 205 -0.79 -22.08 -7.94
CA ILE A 205 -2.04 -21.64 -8.58
C ILE A 205 -1.91 -21.74 -10.11
N LEU A 206 -0.81 -21.27 -10.68
CA LEU A 206 -0.54 -21.37 -12.12
C LEU A 206 -0.44 -22.82 -12.60
N LEU A 207 0.12 -23.72 -11.78
CA LEU A 207 0.16 -25.16 -12.08
C LEU A 207 -1.27 -25.71 -12.23
N ILE A 208 -2.17 -25.33 -11.32
CA ILE A 208 -3.59 -25.74 -11.33
C ILE A 208 -4.31 -25.15 -12.55
N VAL A 209 -4.12 -23.86 -12.82
CA VAL A 209 -4.78 -23.12 -13.90
C VAL A 209 -4.34 -23.63 -15.27
N TYR A 210 -3.03 -23.70 -15.52
CA TYR A 210 -2.49 -24.11 -16.81
C TYR A 210 -2.49 -25.62 -17.03
N ARG A 211 -2.49 -26.41 -15.94
CA ARG A 211 -2.27 -27.86 -15.96
C ARG A 211 -0.97 -28.22 -16.70
N SER A 212 0.06 -27.42 -16.50
CA SER A 212 1.39 -27.58 -17.09
C SER A 212 2.46 -27.10 -16.11
N PRO A 213 3.56 -27.85 -15.90
CA PRO A 213 4.67 -27.41 -15.05
C PRO A 213 5.61 -26.41 -15.74
N ILE A 214 5.56 -26.28 -17.08
CA ILE A 214 6.47 -25.40 -17.82
C ILE A 214 5.98 -23.95 -17.80
N LEU A 215 4.66 -23.74 -17.96
CA LEU A 215 4.07 -22.41 -18.02
C LEU A 215 4.29 -21.58 -16.74
N PRO A 216 4.09 -22.12 -15.52
CA PRO A 216 4.39 -21.39 -14.29
C PRO A 216 5.83 -20.88 -14.26
N VAL A 217 6.80 -21.71 -14.62
CA VAL A 217 8.22 -21.32 -14.66
C VAL A 217 8.46 -20.20 -15.67
N VAL A 218 7.89 -20.30 -16.87
CA VAL A 218 8.04 -19.28 -17.91
C VAL A 218 7.42 -17.95 -17.48
N VAL A 219 6.22 -18.00 -16.89
CA VAL A 219 5.48 -16.80 -16.45
C VAL A 219 6.18 -16.14 -15.26
N LEU A 220 6.56 -16.92 -14.24
CA LEU A 220 7.28 -16.41 -13.07
C LEU A 220 8.67 -15.87 -13.44
N PHE A 221 9.36 -16.51 -14.38
CA PHE A 221 10.62 -16.00 -14.91
C PHE A 221 10.44 -14.64 -15.60
N GLY A 222 9.40 -14.51 -16.43
CA GLY A 222 9.04 -13.22 -17.03
C GLY A 222 8.71 -12.17 -15.96
N ALA A 223 7.89 -12.52 -14.97
CA ALA A 223 7.54 -11.63 -13.87
C ALA A 223 8.78 -11.16 -13.08
N GLY A 224 9.75 -12.05 -12.82
CA GLY A 224 11.02 -11.68 -12.19
C GLY A 224 11.86 -10.69 -13.01
N LEU A 225 11.84 -10.79 -14.35
CA LEU A 225 12.50 -9.81 -15.21
C LEU A 225 11.73 -8.48 -15.27
N ALA A 226 10.40 -8.52 -15.22
CA ALA A 226 9.56 -7.31 -15.11
C ALA A 226 9.84 -6.59 -13.78
N PHE A 227 9.96 -7.35 -12.70
CA PHE A 227 10.31 -6.89 -11.37
C PHE A 227 11.69 -6.23 -11.35
N ALA A 228 12.71 -6.89 -11.90
CA ALA A 228 14.05 -6.33 -11.99
C ALA A 228 14.08 -5.02 -12.78
N LEU A 229 13.36 -4.96 -13.91
CA LEU A 229 13.22 -3.73 -14.70
C LEU A 229 12.52 -2.62 -13.90
N ALA A 230 11.39 -2.92 -13.26
CA ALA A 230 10.61 -1.94 -12.52
C ALA A 230 11.42 -1.34 -11.36
N ASN A 231 12.01 -2.20 -10.52
CA ASN A 231 12.84 -1.76 -9.40
C ASN A 231 14.08 -0.98 -9.87
N GLY A 232 14.73 -1.42 -10.95
CA GLY A 232 15.87 -0.68 -11.51
C GLY A 232 15.51 0.72 -12.01
N VAL A 233 14.38 0.87 -12.70
CA VAL A 233 13.89 2.19 -13.15
C VAL A 233 13.47 3.06 -11.97
N VAL A 234 12.74 2.50 -11.01
CA VAL A 234 12.31 3.22 -9.79
C VAL A 234 13.53 3.73 -9.01
N TYR A 235 14.53 2.88 -8.78
CA TYR A 235 15.78 3.28 -8.12
C TYR A 235 16.48 4.43 -8.85
N LEU A 236 16.61 4.36 -10.18
CA LEU A 236 17.27 5.41 -10.95
C LEU A 236 16.53 6.75 -10.86
N LEU A 237 15.19 6.72 -10.86
CA LEU A 237 14.39 7.94 -10.72
C LEU A 237 14.41 8.49 -9.29
N ALA A 238 14.40 7.61 -8.29
CA ALA A 238 14.46 7.99 -6.88
C ALA A 238 15.82 8.61 -6.50
N LYS A 239 16.90 8.06 -7.05
CA LYS A 239 18.25 8.57 -6.86
C LYS A 239 18.42 10.02 -7.38
N GLU A 240 17.73 10.36 -8.46
CA GLU A 240 17.71 11.71 -9.03
C GLU A 240 16.61 12.60 -8.41
N GLU A 241 16.01 12.18 -7.29
CA GLU A 241 14.94 12.88 -6.55
C GLU A 241 13.70 13.22 -7.40
N ILE A 242 13.48 12.49 -8.51
CA ILE A 242 12.31 12.69 -9.39
C ILE A 242 11.05 12.11 -8.76
N ILE A 243 11.18 10.98 -8.07
CA ILE A 243 10.08 10.31 -7.36
C ILE A 243 10.50 9.98 -5.93
N THR A 244 9.57 10.13 -5.00
CA THR A 244 9.74 9.67 -3.62
C THR A 244 9.38 8.19 -3.54
N VAL A 245 10.24 7.39 -2.93
CA VAL A 245 10.00 5.96 -2.71
C VAL A 245 9.97 5.69 -1.21
N SER A 246 9.03 4.86 -0.77
CA SER A 246 8.93 4.39 0.61
C SER A 246 8.92 2.86 0.64
N GLY A 247 9.21 2.26 1.80
CA GLY A 247 9.11 0.81 1.99
C GLY A 247 7.70 0.29 1.67
N GLN A 248 6.67 1.07 2.01
CA GLN A 248 5.28 0.83 1.61
C GLN A 248 5.10 0.78 0.08
N SER A 249 5.60 1.80 -0.64
CA SER A 249 5.46 1.85 -2.10
C SER A 249 6.18 0.69 -2.79
N GLN A 250 7.31 0.27 -2.24
CA GLN A 250 8.08 -0.87 -2.74
C GLN A 250 7.36 -2.20 -2.49
N ALA A 251 6.85 -2.46 -1.28
CA ALA A 251 6.09 -3.68 -0.99
C ALA A 251 4.87 -3.85 -1.92
N ILE A 252 4.19 -2.74 -2.21
CA ILE A 252 3.08 -2.71 -3.15
C ILE A 252 3.55 -2.95 -4.58
N LEU A 253 4.64 -2.32 -5.02
CA LEU A 253 5.24 -2.53 -6.35
C LEU A 253 5.50 -4.02 -6.60
N ASP A 254 6.11 -4.68 -5.63
CA ASP A 254 6.56 -6.06 -5.73
C ASP A 254 5.40 -7.01 -6.03
N VAL A 255 4.31 -6.86 -5.28
CA VAL A 255 3.08 -7.64 -5.45
C VAL A 255 2.33 -7.26 -6.73
N LEU A 256 2.25 -5.96 -7.02
CA LEU A 256 1.57 -5.45 -8.20
C LEU A 256 2.20 -5.97 -9.49
N VAL A 257 3.54 -5.95 -9.58
CA VAL A 257 4.28 -6.43 -10.76
C VAL A 257 4.07 -7.93 -10.95
N LEU A 258 4.22 -8.70 -9.87
CA LEU A 258 4.11 -10.15 -9.92
C LEU A 258 2.68 -10.60 -10.27
N GLY A 259 1.66 -9.96 -9.70
CA GLY A 259 0.26 -10.19 -10.02
C GLY A 259 -0.08 -9.80 -11.47
N ALA A 260 0.24 -8.57 -11.87
CA ALA A 260 -0.11 -8.05 -13.20
C ALA A 260 0.63 -8.77 -14.34
N ALA A 261 1.92 -9.07 -14.17
CA ALA A 261 2.67 -9.85 -15.18
C ALA A 261 2.06 -11.23 -15.38
N THR A 262 1.63 -11.87 -14.28
CA THR A 262 0.99 -13.18 -14.32
C THR A 262 -0.39 -13.14 -14.97
N ASP A 263 -1.19 -12.10 -14.69
CA ASP A 263 -2.50 -11.92 -15.31
C ASP A 263 -2.40 -11.68 -16.83
N TYR A 264 -1.60 -10.71 -17.26
CA TYR A 264 -1.37 -10.45 -18.69
C TYR A 264 -0.85 -11.70 -19.42
N ALA A 265 -0.03 -12.50 -18.73
CA ALA A 265 0.44 -13.77 -19.26
C ALA A 265 -0.70 -14.79 -19.43
N MET A 266 -1.60 -14.93 -18.45
CA MET A 266 -2.75 -15.84 -18.54
C MET A 266 -3.63 -15.55 -19.75
N LEU A 267 -3.87 -14.27 -20.03
CA LEU A 267 -4.71 -13.85 -21.14
C LEU A 267 -4.06 -14.17 -22.49
N LEU A 268 -2.78 -13.84 -22.66
CA LEU A 268 -2.04 -14.15 -23.89
C LEU A 268 -1.86 -15.67 -24.08
N VAL A 269 -1.52 -16.40 -23.02
CA VAL A 269 -1.32 -17.86 -23.06
C VAL A 269 -2.63 -18.57 -23.39
N SER A 270 -3.74 -18.14 -22.79
CA SER A 270 -5.08 -18.67 -23.10
C SER A 270 -5.41 -18.48 -24.58
N ARG A 271 -5.23 -17.25 -25.10
CA ARG A 271 -5.48 -16.95 -26.51
C ARG A 271 -4.56 -17.73 -27.44
N PHE A 272 -3.27 -17.84 -27.11
CA PHE A 272 -2.32 -18.62 -27.89
C PHE A 272 -2.70 -20.11 -27.90
N ARG A 273 -3.20 -20.64 -26.78
CA ARG A 273 -3.69 -22.02 -26.69
C ARG A 273 -4.92 -22.26 -27.57
N GLU A 274 -5.84 -21.29 -27.64
CA GLU A 274 -7.01 -21.30 -28.53
C GLU A 274 -6.56 -21.35 -30.00
N GLU A 275 -5.68 -20.42 -30.41
CA GLU A 275 -5.21 -20.31 -31.80
C GLU A 275 -4.37 -21.54 -32.26
N LEU A 276 -3.65 -22.21 -31.36
CA LEU A 276 -2.91 -23.45 -31.68
C LEU A 276 -3.80 -24.64 -32.06
N ARG A 277 -5.11 -24.57 -31.78
CA ARG A 277 -6.09 -25.56 -32.24
C ARG A 277 -6.56 -25.26 -33.66
N HIS A 278 -6.61 -23.98 -34.04
CA HIS A 278 -7.07 -23.51 -35.35
C HIS A 278 -5.95 -23.30 -36.38
N THR A 279 -4.69 -23.23 -35.92
CA THR A 279 -3.53 -22.97 -36.78
C THR A 279 -2.42 -24.00 -36.50
N GLU A 280 -1.87 -24.61 -37.55
CA GLU A 280 -0.75 -25.57 -37.40
C GLU A 280 0.55 -24.89 -36.99
N SER A 281 0.87 -23.76 -37.62
CA SER A 281 2.09 -22.99 -37.42
C SER A 281 2.05 -22.18 -36.12
N ARG A 282 2.97 -22.48 -35.20
CA ARG A 282 3.12 -21.75 -33.92
C ARG A 282 3.39 -20.25 -34.08
N TYR A 283 4.04 -19.86 -35.17
CA TYR A 283 4.36 -18.45 -35.45
C TYR A 283 3.13 -17.68 -35.90
N ASP A 284 2.31 -18.30 -36.76
CA ASP A 284 1.08 -17.68 -37.25
C ASP A 284 0.02 -17.66 -36.14
N ALA A 285 -0.08 -18.74 -35.35
CA ALA A 285 -0.93 -18.79 -34.16
C ALA A 285 -0.58 -17.67 -33.16
N MET A 286 0.72 -17.47 -32.84
CA MET A 286 1.14 -16.38 -31.95
C MET A 286 0.84 -15.01 -32.55
N ARG A 287 1.02 -14.82 -33.86
CA ARG A 287 0.73 -13.54 -34.51
C ARG A 287 -0.75 -13.16 -34.42
N VAL A 288 -1.64 -14.14 -34.62
CA VAL A 288 -3.09 -13.94 -34.46
C VAL A 288 -3.44 -13.69 -33.00
N ALA A 289 -2.92 -14.51 -32.08
CA ALA A 289 -3.15 -14.36 -30.65
C ALA A 289 -2.68 -12.99 -30.13
N LEU A 290 -1.45 -12.58 -30.46
CA LEU A 290 -0.91 -11.29 -30.04
C LEU A 290 -1.73 -10.13 -30.60
N ARG A 291 -2.12 -10.16 -31.89
CA ARG A 291 -2.94 -9.09 -32.47
C ARG A 291 -4.31 -8.99 -31.82
N ALA A 292 -4.93 -10.11 -31.46
CA ALA A 292 -6.23 -10.14 -30.78
C ALA A 292 -6.13 -9.70 -29.31
N SER A 293 -5.05 -10.08 -28.62
CA SER A 293 -4.85 -9.76 -27.20
C SER A 293 -4.20 -8.39 -26.95
N PHE A 294 -3.57 -7.76 -27.95
CA PHE A 294 -2.83 -6.52 -27.78
C PHE A 294 -3.71 -5.35 -27.32
N GLU A 295 -4.82 -5.08 -28.04
CA GLU A 295 -5.73 -3.97 -27.69
C GLU A 295 -6.34 -4.17 -26.29
N PRO A 296 -6.88 -5.35 -25.92
CA PRO A 296 -7.39 -5.60 -24.57
C PRO A 296 -6.33 -5.48 -23.47
N ILE A 297 -5.14 -6.09 -23.64
CA ILE A 297 -4.07 -6.06 -22.62
C ILE A 297 -3.52 -4.64 -22.44
N LEU A 298 -3.29 -3.93 -23.54
CA LEU A 298 -2.80 -2.54 -23.47
C LEU A 298 -3.85 -1.61 -22.85
N ALA A 299 -5.13 -1.76 -23.20
CA ALA A 299 -6.20 -0.97 -22.62
C ALA A 299 -6.35 -1.23 -21.11
N SER A 300 -6.29 -2.50 -20.69
CA SER A 300 -6.28 -2.90 -19.29
C SER A 300 -5.11 -2.24 -18.54
N GLY A 301 -3.87 -2.48 -18.98
CA GLY A 301 -2.70 -1.93 -18.28
C GLY A 301 -2.61 -0.40 -18.34
N ALA A 302 -3.02 0.24 -19.44
CA ALA A 302 -3.10 1.70 -19.53
C ALA A 302 -4.11 2.28 -18.55
N THR A 303 -5.22 1.59 -18.30
CA THR A 303 -6.23 2.03 -17.31
C THR A 303 -5.66 1.99 -15.90
N VAL A 304 -4.94 0.91 -15.54
CA VAL A 304 -4.25 0.80 -14.25
C VAL A 304 -3.18 1.89 -14.10
N ILE A 305 -2.34 2.08 -15.12
CA ILE A 305 -1.30 3.12 -15.15
C ILE A 305 -1.90 4.50 -14.94
N LEU A 306 -2.92 4.86 -15.70
CA LEU A 306 -3.55 6.18 -15.58
C LEU A 306 -4.28 6.36 -14.25
N GLY A 307 -4.91 5.30 -13.73
CA GLY A 307 -5.51 5.30 -12.38
C GLY A 307 -4.49 5.55 -11.28
N LEU A 308 -3.34 4.87 -11.33
CA LEU A 308 -2.23 5.07 -10.40
C LEU A 308 -1.60 6.46 -10.56
N LEU A 309 -1.43 6.95 -11.79
CA LEU A 309 -0.91 8.31 -12.04
C LEU A 309 -1.85 9.41 -11.56
N CYS A 310 -3.14 9.14 -11.31
CA CYS A 310 -4.02 10.12 -10.66
C CYS A 310 -3.58 10.41 -9.21
N LEU A 311 -2.81 9.51 -8.57
CA LEU A 311 -2.19 9.76 -7.28
C LEU A 311 -1.16 10.90 -7.34
N LEU A 312 -0.71 11.33 -8.53
CA LEU A 312 0.15 12.52 -8.65
C LEU A 312 -0.53 13.81 -8.19
N VAL A 313 -1.87 13.82 -8.11
CA VAL A 313 -2.68 14.94 -7.60
C VAL A 313 -2.71 14.96 -6.06
N SER A 314 -2.27 13.87 -5.41
CA SER A 314 -2.18 13.78 -3.94
C SER A 314 -1.22 14.84 -3.41
N ASP A 315 -1.63 15.51 -2.34
CA ASP A 315 -0.75 16.40 -1.59
C ASP A 315 0.22 15.60 -0.71
N LEU A 316 -0.17 14.39 -0.30
CA LEU A 316 0.68 13.49 0.47
C LEU A 316 1.77 12.85 -0.43
N ALA A 317 3.04 13.08 -0.12
CA ALA A 317 4.17 12.65 -0.94
C ALA A 317 4.30 11.11 -1.02
N SER A 318 3.86 10.37 0.00
CA SER A 318 3.80 8.91 0.00
C SER A 318 2.83 8.37 -1.07
N ASN A 319 1.62 8.91 -1.11
CA ASN A 319 0.60 8.60 -2.12
C ASN A 319 1.08 9.02 -3.51
N LYS A 320 1.65 10.23 -3.61
CA LYS A 320 2.20 10.78 -4.84
C LYS A 320 3.31 9.92 -5.42
N GLY A 321 4.20 9.42 -4.56
CA GLY A 321 5.30 8.51 -4.92
C GLY A 321 4.82 7.15 -5.41
N LEU A 322 3.77 6.59 -4.77
CA LEU A 322 3.19 5.32 -5.17
C LEU A 322 2.66 5.32 -6.61
N GLY A 323 2.11 6.45 -7.09
CA GLY A 323 1.54 6.57 -8.43
C GLY A 323 2.53 6.19 -9.55
N PRO A 324 3.64 6.93 -9.72
CA PRO A 324 4.69 6.59 -10.67
C PRO A 324 5.32 5.22 -10.41
N VAL A 325 5.58 4.85 -9.16
CA VAL A 325 6.17 3.56 -8.79
C VAL A 325 5.31 2.42 -9.35
N GLY A 326 4.02 2.40 -9.00
CA GLY A 326 3.09 1.39 -9.49
C GLY A 326 2.89 1.44 -11.01
N ALA A 327 2.84 2.64 -11.61
CA ALA A 327 2.74 2.80 -13.06
C ALA A 327 3.94 2.21 -13.81
N ILE A 328 5.16 2.42 -13.30
CA ILE A 328 6.39 1.81 -13.84
C ILE A 328 6.35 0.29 -13.69
N GLY A 329 5.84 -0.21 -12.56
CA GLY A 329 5.60 -1.63 -12.34
C GLY A 329 4.71 -2.25 -13.41
N ILE A 330 3.51 -1.69 -13.62
CA ILE A 330 2.57 -2.16 -14.64
C ILE A 330 3.13 -2.01 -16.06
N ALA A 331 3.81 -0.90 -16.37
CA ALA A 331 4.44 -0.69 -17.66
C ALA A 331 5.53 -1.74 -17.95
N SER A 332 6.30 -2.12 -16.92
CA SER A 332 7.31 -3.18 -17.01
C SER A 332 6.67 -4.55 -17.23
N SER A 333 5.58 -4.85 -16.52
CA SER A 333 4.77 -6.06 -16.72
C SER A 333 4.18 -6.14 -18.13
N LEU A 334 3.65 -5.02 -18.67
CA LEU A 334 3.17 -4.94 -20.05
C LEU A 334 4.30 -5.19 -21.05
N ALA A 335 5.45 -4.55 -20.86
CA ALA A 335 6.60 -4.68 -21.74
C ALA A 335 7.06 -6.15 -21.83
N VAL A 336 7.18 -6.83 -20.69
CA VAL A 336 7.54 -8.25 -20.63
C VAL A 336 6.46 -9.12 -21.27
N SER A 337 5.19 -8.95 -20.88
CA SER A 337 4.09 -9.80 -21.34
C SER A 337 3.79 -9.65 -22.83
N LEU A 338 4.06 -8.50 -23.44
CA LEU A 338 3.83 -8.26 -24.87
C LEU A 338 5.06 -8.51 -25.75
N THR A 339 6.26 -8.70 -25.18
CA THR A 339 7.49 -8.90 -25.96
C THR A 339 8.21 -10.20 -25.61
N LEU A 340 8.63 -10.39 -24.35
CA LEU A 340 9.37 -11.56 -23.90
C LEU A 340 8.51 -12.81 -23.92
N LEU A 341 7.31 -12.75 -23.34
CA LEU A 341 6.45 -13.91 -23.21
C LEU A 341 6.07 -14.52 -24.58
N PRO A 342 5.63 -13.74 -25.59
CA PRO A 342 5.43 -14.26 -26.94
C PRO A 342 6.67 -14.93 -27.51
N ALA A 343 7.86 -14.35 -27.29
CA ALA A 343 9.11 -14.89 -27.80
C ALA A 343 9.41 -16.27 -27.19
N VAL A 344 9.31 -16.40 -25.87
CA VAL A 344 9.55 -17.68 -25.17
C VAL A 344 8.51 -18.73 -25.56
N LEU A 345 7.22 -18.37 -25.60
CA LEU A 345 6.14 -19.29 -25.98
C LEU A 345 6.29 -19.79 -27.42
N VAL A 346 6.74 -18.93 -28.35
CA VAL A 346 7.03 -19.34 -29.73
C VAL A 346 8.23 -20.26 -29.80
N LEU A 347 9.29 -20.03 -29.01
CA LEU A 347 10.46 -20.91 -28.95
C LEU A 347 10.09 -22.31 -28.46
N LEU A 348 9.31 -22.40 -27.38
CA LEU A 348 8.81 -23.65 -26.81
C LEU A 348 7.71 -24.32 -27.66
N GLY A 349 6.87 -23.53 -28.33
CA GLY A 349 5.74 -24.01 -29.11
C GLY A 349 4.75 -24.85 -28.29
N ARG A 350 4.26 -25.96 -28.86
CA ARG A 350 3.29 -26.85 -28.19
C ARG A 350 3.84 -27.56 -26.96
N VAL A 351 5.16 -27.59 -26.77
CA VAL A 351 5.80 -28.21 -25.59
C VAL A 351 5.46 -27.44 -24.32
N ALA A 352 5.25 -26.12 -24.41
CA ALA A 352 4.85 -25.28 -23.28
C ALA A 352 3.59 -25.79 -22.58
N PHE A 353 2.70 -26.49 -23.29
CA PHE A 353 1.44 -27.02 -22.74
C PHE A 353 1.52 -28.49 -22.32
N TRP A 354 2.71 -29.08 -22.22
CA TRP A 354 2.84 -30.45 -21.72
C TRP A 354 2.33 -30.54 -20.28
N PRO A 355 1.56 -31.58 -19.89
CA PRO A 355 1.19 -32.78 -20.67
C PRO A 355 -0.04 -32.63 -21.59
N VAL A 356 -0.95 -31.69 -21.32
CA VAL A 356 -2.21 -31.52 -22.08
C VAL A 356 -2.03 -30.58 -23.28
N ARG A 357 -1.32 -31.08 -24.30
CA ARG A 357 -0.98 -30.31 -25.51
C ARG A 357 -2.21 -30.06 -26.39
N PRO A 358 -2.49 -28.81 -26.82
CA PRO A 358 -3.55 -28.55 -27.80
C PRO A 358 -3.19 -29.22 -29.14
N LYS A 359 -4.12 -30.00 -29.69
CA LYS A 359 -4.00 -30.62 -31.02
C LYS A 359 -4.74 -29.75 -32.04
N PHE A 360 -4.23 -29.72 -33.26
CA PHE A 360 -4.92 -29.09 -34.38
C PHE A 360 -6.24 -29.82 -34.65
N ASP A 361 -7.30 -29.07 -34.96
CA ASP A 361 -8.64 -29.58 -35.29
C ASP A 361 -9.34 -30.40 -34.17
N SER A 362 -9.02 -30.10 -32.91
CA SER A 362 -9.75 -30.67 -31.77
C SER A 362 -11.03 -29.88 -31.46
N ALA A 363 -12.16 -30.56 -31.23
CA ALA A 363 -13.43 -29.93 -30.89
C ALA A 363 -13.32 -28.93 -29.71
N PRO A 364 -14.10 -27.83 -29.71
CA PRO A 364 -14.11 -26.87 -28.61
C PRO A 364 -14.62 -27.55 -27.33
N VAL A 365 -13.86 -27.48 -26.24
CA VAL A 365 -14.29 -27.92 -24.89
C VAL A 365 -15.29 -26.91 -24.27
N GLU A 366 -15.50 -25.77 -24.94
CA GLU A 366 -16.23 -24.59 -24.45
C GLU A 366 -17.73 -24.79 -24.21
N GLN A 367 -18.29 -25.97 -24.52
CA GLN A 367 -19.69 -26.32 -24.23
C GLN A 367 -19.85 -27.13 -22.93
N GLN A 368 -18.76 -27.47 -22.23
CA GLN A 368 -18.82 -28.30 -21.02
C GLN A 368 -18.02 -27.65 -19.88
N GLY A 369 -18.69 -27.28 -18.78
CA GLY A 369 -18.03 -26.75 -17.60
C GLY A 369 -18.94 -25.95 -16.66
N VAL A 370 -18.37 -25.51 -15.53
CA VAL A 370 -19.06 -24.66 -14.54
C VAL A 370 -19.55 -23.36 -15.17
N TRP A 371 -18.74 -22.73 -16.03
CA TRP A 371 -19.05 -21.47 -16.68
C TRP A 371 -20.17 -21.55 -17.73
N ALA A 372 -20.35 -22.71 -18.36
CA ALA A 372 -21.52 -22.95 -19.22
C ALA A 372 -22.80 -22.98 -18.38
N LYS A 373 -22.78 -23.58 -17.18
CA LYS A 373 -23.93 -23.59 -16.25
C LYS A 373 -24.24 -22.19 -15.72
N VAL A 374 -23.21 -21.42 -15.35
CA VAL A 374 -23.38 -20.02 -14.90
C VAL A 374 -23.97 -19.17 -16.02
N SER A 375 -23.45 -19.29 -17.24
CA SER A 375 -24.01 -18.64 -18.43
C SER A 375 -25.47 -19.01 -18.67
N ALA A 376 -25.82 -20.31 -18.59
CA ALA A 376 -27.21 -20.76 -18.74
C ALA A 376 -28.13 -20.21 -17.63
N LEU A 377 -27.66 -20.11 -16.38
CA LEU A 377 -28.40 -19.52 -15.27
C LEU A 377 -28.68 -18.04 -15.52
N VAL A 378 -27.66 -17.26 -15.90
CA VAL A 378 -27.78 -15.84 -16.25
C VAL A 378 -28.76 -15.65 -17.41
N GLY A 379 -28.67 -16.47 -18.46
CA GLY A 379 -29.56 -16.39 -19.62
C GLY A 379 -31.01 -16.70 -19.29
N ARG A 380 -31.27 -17.66 -18.39
CA ARG A 380 -32.64 -18.05 -17.99
C ARG A 380 -33.29 -17.06 -17.01
N ARG A 381 -32.51 -16.43 -16.13
CA ARG A 381 -33.03 -15.67 -14.97
C ARG A 381 -32.29 -14.36 -14.72
N ALA A 382 -31.91 -13.64 -15.78
CA ALA A 382 -31.11 -12.41 -15.70
C ALA A 382 -31.57 -11.43 -14.59
N ARG A 383 -32.87 -11.09 -14.54
CA ARG A 383 -33.43 -10.19 -13.52
C ARG A 383 -33.22 -10.67 -12.09
N LEU A 384 -33.51 -11.94 -11.82
CA LEU A 384 -33.37 -12.49 -10.47
C LEU A 384 -31.90 -12.57 -10.06
N VAL A 385 -31.00 -12.87 -11.00
CA VAL A 385 -29.56 -12.93 -10.74
C VAL A 385 -29.03 -11.56 -10.38
N TRP A 386 -29.27 -10.53 -11.21
CA TRP A 386 -28.71 -9.20 -10.92
C TRP A 386 -29.31 -8.58 -9.65
N ILE A 387 -30.63 -8.73 -9.41
CA ILE A 387 -31.26 -8.23 -8.19
C ILE A 387 -30.70 -8.94 -6.96
N GLY A 388 -30.60 -10.27 -6.99
CA GLY A 388 -30.06 -11.05 -5.87
C GLY A 388 -28.61 -10.67 -5.55
N THR A 389 -27.76 -10.54 -6.57
CA THR A 389 -26.37 -10.10 -6.38
C THR A 389 -26.29 -8.65 -5.89
N ALA A 390 -27.10 -7.74 -6.42
CA ALA A 390 -27.12 -6.35 -5.97
C ALA A 390 -27.57 -6.22 -4.50
N VAL A 391 -28.59 -6.97 -4.08
CA VAL A 391 -29.05 -7.01 -2.68
C VAL A 391 -27.96 -7.54 -1.76
N LEU A 392 -27.25 -8.60 -2.16
CA LEU A 392 -26.13 -9.13 -1.39
C LEU A 392 -24.99 -8.11 -1.24
N LEU A 393 -24.63 -7.40 -2.31
CA LEU A 393 -23.62 -6.34 -2.24
C LEU A 393 -24.09 -5.17 -1.36
N LEU A 394 -25.34 -4.74 -1.49
CA LEU A 394 -25.92 -3.69 -0.65
C LEU A 394 -25.97 -4.09 0.83
N ALA A 395 -26.16 -5.39 1.14
CA ALA A 395 -26.02 -5.89 2.50
C ALA A 395 -24.57 -5.76 3.01
N GLY A 396 -23.57 -5.99 2.16
CA GLY A 396 -22.16 -5.71 2.47
C GLY A 396 -21.90 -4.22 2.71
N VAL A 397 -22.52 -3.33 1.92
CA VAL A 397 -22.43 -1.86 2.09
C VAL A 397 -22.97 -1.42 3.45
N ALA A 398 -23.97 -2.11 4.02
CA ALA A 398 -24.48 -1.78 5.35
C ALA A 398 -23.40 -1.86 6.45
N GLY A 399 -22.34 -2.65 6.24
CA GLY A 399 -21.19 -2.71 7.15
C GLY A 399 -20.36 -1.43 7.21
N LEU A 400 -20.57 -0.46 6.31
CA LEU A 400 -19.86 0.83 6.34
C LEU A 400 -20.06 1.60 7.66
N THR A 401 -21.16 1.35 8.38
CA THR A 401 -21.38 1.95 9.70
C THR A 401 -20.42 1.44 10.77
N ARG A 402 -19.67 0.37 10.49
CA ARG A 402 -18.64 -0.19 11.36
C ARG A 402 -17.24 0.24 10.98
N LEU A 403 -17.05 0.82 9.80
CA LEU A 403 -15.74 1.26 9.34
C LEU A 403 -15.39 2.60 9.99
N ASP A 404 -14.51 2.56 10.97
CA ASP A 404 -13.78 3.73 11.44
C ASP A 404 -12.53 3.89 10.57
N ALA A 405 -12.45 4.95 9.78
CA ALA A 405 -11.31 5.25 8.91
C ALA A 405 -10.76 6.65 9.15
N ASP A 406 -10.92 7.14 10.39
CA ASP A 406 -10.36 8.42 10.82
C ASP A 406 -8.86 8.28 11.16
N GLY A 407 -8.30 7.07 11.14
CA GLY A 407 -6.90 6.80 11.43
C GLY A 407 -6.71 6.15 12.79
N ILE A 408 -5.57 5.49 12.95
CA ILE A 408 -5.20 4.78 14.18
C ILE A 408 -3.97 5.45 14.82
N PRO A 409 -3.85 5.42 16.16
CA PRO A 409 -2.63 5.75 16.86
C PRO A 409 -1.42 4.99 16.30
N GLN A 410 -0.24 5.60 16.34
CA GLN A 410 0.95 4.99 15.75
C GLN A 410 1.38 3.73 16.52
N SER A 411 1.15 3.71 17.84
CA SER A 411 1.36 2.52 18.67
C SER A 411 0.47 1.34 18.27
N GLU A 412 -0.70 1.61 17.70
CA GLU A 412 -1.64 0.60 17.24
C GLU A 412 -1.44 0.24 15.76
N GLY A 413 -0.44 0.84 15.10
CA GLY A 413 -0.09 0.54 13.70
C GLY A 413 0.57 -0.83 13.49
N PHE A 414 0.99 -1.49 14.57
CA PHE A 414 1.59 -2.83 14.55
C PHE A 414 0.56 -3.89 14.95
N THR A 415 0.55 -5.03 14.26
CA THR A 415 -0.28 -6.19 14.69
C THR A 415 0.40 -7.00 15.80
N GLY A 416 1.71 -6.84 15.96
CA GLY A 416 2.49 -7.35 17.07
C GLY A 416 2.70 -6.30 18.16
N HIS A 417 3.47 -6.65 19.18
CA HIS A 417 3.83 -5.76 20.29
C HIS A 417 5.35 -5.55 20.28
N PRO A 418 5.89 -4.74 19.35
CA PRO A 418 7.31 -4.44 19.31
C PRO A 418 7.71 -3.56 20.50
N ASP A 419 9.01 -3.40 20.71
CA ASP A 419 9.58 -2.72 21.88
C ASP A 419 9.13 -1.25 21.98
N SER A 420 8.97 -0.55 20.85
CA SER A 420 8.49 0.84 20.85
C SER A 420 7.04 0.99 21.33
N VAL A 421 6.18 0.01 21.07
CA VAL A 421 4.79 0.00 21.54
C VAL A 421 4.77 -0.19 23.06
N SER A 422 5.55 -1.14 23.59
CA SER A 422 5.70 -1.34 25.04
C SER A 422 6.21 -0.08 25.75
N ALA A 423 7.18 0.64 25.16
CA ALA A 423 7.65 1.92 25.69
C ALA A 423 6.55 3.00 25.71
N GLN A 424 5.72 3.06 24.67
CA GLN A 424 4.63 4.02 24.56
C GLN A 424 3.51 3.74 25.57
N GLU A 425 3.14 2.47 25.75
CA GLU A 425 2.17 2.03 26.77
C GLU A 425 2.65 2.41 28.18
N LEU A 426 3.91 2.12 28.49
CA LEU A 426 4.49 2.43 29.80
C LEU A 426 4.59 3.94 30.04
N THR A 427 4.90 4.71 28.99
CA THR A 427 4.89 6.18 29.06
C THR A 427 3.49 6.71 29.33
N THR A 428 2.49 6.22 28.60
CA THR A 428 1.08 6.64 28.73
C THR A 428 0.49 6.27 30.09
N ALA A 429 0.92 5.14 30.68
CA ALA A 429 0.45 4.69 31.97
C ALA A 429 0.94 5.55 33.15
N HIS A 430 2.15 6.13 33.05
CA HIS A 430 2.85 6.74 34.20
C HIS A 430 3.21 8.22 34.03
N PHE A 431 3.11 8.78 32.83
CA PHE A 431 3.43 10.18 32.53
C PHE A 431 2.25 10.88 31.81
N PRO A 432 2.12 12.21 31.91
CA PRO A 432 1.15 12.96 31.09
C PRO A 432 1.34 12.66 29.59
N GLY A 433 0.26 12.52 28.83
CA GLY A 433 0.31 11.92 27.49
C GLY A 433 1.15 12.66 26.44
N GLY A 434 1.31 13.98 26.56
CA GLY A 434 2.19 14.78 25.70
C GLY A 434 3.67 14.79 26.12
N THR A 435 4.04 14.05 27.18
CA THR A 435 5.41 14.04 27.70
C THR A 435 6.35 13.35 26.71
N GLY A 436 7.38 14.08 26.26
CA GLY A 436 8.35 13.60 25.28
C GLY A 436 7.97 13.83 23.81
N ASN A 437 6.74 14.29 23.54
CA ASN A 437 6.26 14.73 22.22
C ASN A 437 5.36 15.98 22.35
N PRO A 438 5.89 17.14 22.80
CA PRO A 438 5.09 18.35 22.94
C PRO A 438 4.57 18.85 21.59
N ALA A 439 3.44 19.55 21.61
CA ALA A 439 3.04 20.39 20.49
C ALA A 439 3.98 21.60 20.43
N GLU A 440 4.50 21.89 19.25
CA GLU A 440 5.46 22.99 19.04
C GLU A 440 4.74 24.18 18.42
N ILE A 441 4.79 25.35 19.06
CA ILE A 441 4.20 26.57 18.52
C ILE A 441 5.32 27.55 18.20
N VAL A 442 5.48 27.90 16.94
CA VAL A 442 6.45 28.91 16.50
C VAL A 442 5.70 30.21 16.23
N THR A 443 6.14 31.31 16.82
CA THR A 443 5.50 32.63 16.69
C THR A 443 6.53 33.75 16.75
N ARG A 444 6.14 34.98 16.41
CA ARG A 444 7.02 36.13 16.53
C ARG A 444 7.36 36.46 17.98
N ALA A 445 8.61 36.83 18.23
CA ALA A 445 9.12 37.16 19.57
C ALA A 445 8.31 38.30 20.25
N ASP A 446 7.85 39.29 19.49
CA ASP A 446 7.06 40.42 20.01
C ASP A 446 5.63 40.05 20.44
N LYS A 447 5.20 38.81 20.16
CA LYS A 447 3.87 38.28 20.49
C LYS A 447 3.91 37.11 21.47
N LEU A 448 5.08 36.75 22.00
CA LEU A 448 5.29 35.60 22.89
C LEU A 448 4.26 35.54 24.02
N ASP A 449 4.12 36.61 24.80
CA ASP A 449 3.25 36.60 25.98
C ASP A 449 1.77 36.40 25.63
N GLN A 450 1.32 36.99 24.52
CA GLN A 450 -0.07 36.85 24.06
C GLN A 450 -0.36 35.43 23.60
N VAL A 451 0.57 34.84 22.84
CA VAL A 451 0.45 33.48 22.32
C VAL A 451 0.57 32.47 23.46
N LEU A 452 1.53 32.64 24.36
CA LEU A 452 1.72 31.76 25.52
C LEU A 452 0.48 31.73 26.43
N LEU A 453 -0.15 32.89 26.66
CA LEU A 453 -1.40 32.97 27.41
C LEU A 453 -2.53 32.21 26.70
N ALA A 454 -2.69 32.38 25.39
CA ALA A 454 -3.70 31.67 24.60
C ALA A 454 -3.48 30.15 24.59
N VAL A 455 -2.23 29.70 24.45
CA VAL A 455 -1.85 28.29 24.52
C VAL A 455 -2.21 27.70 25.89
N ARG A 456 -1.83 28.37 27.00
CA ARG A 456 -2.15 27.91 28.37
C ARG A 456 -3.65 27.87 28.69
N GLN A 457 -4.43 28.73 28.05
CA GLN A 457 -5.90 28.75 28.21
C GLN A 457 -6.62 27.73 27.32
N THR A 458 -5.90 27.08 26.39
CA THR A 458 -6.50 26.11 25.47
C THR A 458 -6.79 24.80 26.20
N LYS A 459 -8.05 24.35 26.16
CA LYS A 459 -8.46 23.06 26.74
C LYS A 459 -7.67 21.91 26.11
N GLY A 460 -7.04 21.08 26.94
CA GLY A 460 -6.21 19.93 26.52
C GLY A 460 -4.70 20.17 26.62
N VAL A 461 -4.28 21.40 26.97
CA VAL A 461 -2.88 21.71 27.28
C VAL A 461 -2.67 21.55 28.79
N ALA A 462 -1.73 20.71 29.18
CA ALA A 462 -1.34 20.49 30.58
C ALA A 462 -0.34 21.55 31.07
N ASP A 463 0.66 21.86 30.24
CA ASP A 463 1.65 22.90 30.50
C ASP A 463 2.17 23.49 29.19
N ALA A 464 2.65 24.72 29.23
CA ALA A 464 3.32 25.35 28.10
C ALA A 464 4.40 26.33 28.56
N ALA A 465 5.57 26.26 27.93
CA ALA A 465 6.72 27.09 28.23
C ALA A 465 7.47 27.51 26.97
N PRO A 466 8.09 28.71 26.95
CA PRO A 466 9.01 29.09 25.88
C PRO A 466 10.20 28.13 25.81
N PHE A 467 10.64 27.82 24.60
CA PHE A 467 11.84 27.04 24.35
C PHE A 467 13.09 27.87 24.63
N THR A 468 14.00 27.34 25.43
CA THR A 468 15.20 28.06 25.92
C THR A 468 16.51 27.49 25.37
N GLY A 469 16.44 26.57 24.39
CA GLY A 469 17.60 25.93 23.77
C GLY A 469 17.91 24.52 24.27
N MET A 470 17.13 23.99 25.23
CA MET A 470 17.19 22.56 25.58
C MET A 470 15.93 21.83 25.09
N PRO A 471 16.06 20.75 24.30
CA PRO A 471 14.95 20.02 23.66
C PRO A 471 13.99 19.29 24.61
N VAL A 472 14.24 19.31 25.93
CA VAL A 472 13.42 18.62 26.92
C VAL A 472 12.71 19.65 27.81
N PRO A 473 11.37 19.67 27.86
CA PRO A 473 10.65 20.42 28.89
C PRO A 473 10.98 19.80 30.25
N MET A 474 11.94 20.39 30.96
CA MET A 474 12.19 20.11 32.36
C MET A 474 11.12 20.83 33.18
N ALA A 475 10.58 20.20 34.21
CA ALA A 475 9.60 20.81 35.09
C ALA A 475 10.14 22.17 35.61
N VAL A 476 9.52 23.26 35.19
CA VAL A 476 9.87 24.61 35.63
C VAL A 476 9.21 24.85 36.98
N VAL A 477 10.00 24.92 38.05
CA VAL A 477 9.50 25.38 39.35
C VAL A 477 9.27 26.90 39.25
N PRO A 478 8.10 27.44 39.64
CA PRO A 478 7.90 28.87 39.74
C PRO A 478 8.92 29.47 40.72
N PRO A 479 9.42 30.71 40.51
CA PRO A 479 10.26 31.34 41.52
C PRO A 479 9.51 31.38 42.85
N SER A 480 10.15 30.89 43.92
CA SER A 480 9.59 30.98 45.26
C SER A 480 9.23 32.45 45.57
N PRO A 481 8.11 32.71 46.27
CA PRO A 481 7.66 34.08 46.59
C PRO A 481 8.71 34.92 47.33
N ASP A 482 9.71 34.27 47.93
CA ASP A 482 10.64 34.89 48.86
C ASP A 482 11.95 35.41 48.24
N GLY A 483 12.08 35.42 46.91
CA GLY A 483 13.15 36.17 46.22
C GLY A 483 14.59 35.79 46.59
N GLN A 484 14.82 34.63 47.22
CA GLN A 484 16.16 34.16 47.56
C GLN A 484 16.69 33.23 46.46
N THR A 485 17.55 33.79 45.61
CA THR A 485 18.53 33.04 44.82
C THR A 485 19.44 32.28 45.78
N GLY A 486 19.11 31.01 46.05
CA GLY A 486 19.95 30.12 46.84
C GLY A 486 21.20 29.72 46.07
N THR A 487 22.26 30.50 46.19
CA THR A 487 23.63 30.04 45.96
C THR A 487 24.09 29.28 47.20
N ASP A 488 23.87 27.96 47.24
CA ASP A 488 24.61 27.09 48.16
C ASP A 488 25.38 26.03 47.34
N PRO A 489 26.70 26.20 47.15
CA PRO A 489 27.53 25.26 46.40
C PRO A 489 28.02 24.08 47.26
N THR A 490 27.53 23.91 48.50
CA THR A 490 27.96 22.82 49.38
C THR A 490 26.81 21.88 49.71
N GLY A 491 26.75 20.76 48.99
CA GLY A 491 25.77 19.70 49.23
C GLY A 491 25.89 19.11 50.63
N THR A 492 25.08 19.59 51.57
CA THR A 492 24.73 18.91 52.82
C THR A 492 23.43 19.50 53.38
N GLY A 493 22.32 18.75 53.29
CA GLY A 493 21.01 19.22 53.77
C GLY A 493 19.96 18.12 53.95
N THR A 494 20.13 17.34 55.02
CA THR A 494 19.13 16.68 55.89
C THR A 494 17.83 16.04 55.32
N THR A 495 17.72 14.74 55.60
CA THR A 495 16.53 13.88 55.58
C THR A 495 15.35 14.44 56.39
N GLY A 496 14.26 14.78 55.72
CA GLY A 496 12.93 14.95 56.30
C GLY A 496 12.10 13.69 56.07
N THR A 497 11.73 13.01 57.16
CA THR A 497 10.77 11.90 57.18
C THR A 497 9.36 12.39 56.88
N GLY A 498 8.86 12.12 55.67
CA GLY A 498 7.49 12.35 55.25
C GLY A 498 7.04 11.23 54.30
N THR A 499 6.06 10.45 54.73
CA THR A 499 5.38 9.39 53.96
C THR A 499 4.74 9.96 52.70
N GLY A 500 5.16 9.48 51.51
CA GLY A 500 4.44 9.68 50.24
C GLY A 500 4.94 10.79 49.31
N ALA A 501 6.20 11.24 49.40
CA ALA A 501 6.71 12.29 48.52
C ALA A 501 7.19 11.75 47.16
N ALA A 502 6.65 12.30 46.07
CA ALA A 502 7.15 12.11 44.71
C ALA A 502 8.66 12.36 44.65
N LEU A 503 9.39 11.54 43.88
CA LEU A 503 10.83 11.62 43.74
C LEU A 503 11.22 12.97 43.11
N PRO A 504 12.21 13.71 43.67
CA PRO A 504 12.60 15.00 43.10
C PRO A 504 13.31 14.78 41.77
N ASN A 505 12.70 15.26 40.68
CA ASN A 505 13.32 15.30 39.37
C ASN A 505 14.56 16.23 39.39
N PRO A 506 15.67 15.86 38.71
CA PRO A 506 16.89 16.66 38.72
C PRO A 506 16.64 18.05 38.10
N VAL A 507 17.08 19.10 38.80
CA VAL A 507 16.93 20.50 38.37
C VAL A 507 18.25 20.98 37.76
N ILE A 508 18.29 21.20 36.44
CA ILE A 508 19.39 21.91 35.78
C ILE A 508 19.07 23.41 35.79
N PRO A 509 20.04 24.32 36.04
CA PRO A 509 19.85 25.74 35.76
C PRO A 509 19.59 25.94 34.25
N VAL A 510 18.31 26.06 33.90
CA VAL A 510 17.87 26.33 32.52
C VAL A 510 18.13 27.81 32.24
N ASN A 511 18.64 28.12 31.04
CA ASN A 511 18.59 29.50 30.54
C ASN A 511 17.13 29.96 30.59
N THR A 512 16.79 30.96 31.38
CA THR A 512 15.40 31.41 31.53
C THR A 512 14.95 32.29 30.37
N GLU A 513 15.87 32.73 29.52
CA GLU A 513 15.56 33.54 28.36
C GLU A 513 15.11 32.68 27.17
N PRO A 514 13.95 32.98 26.55
CA PRO A 514 13.50 32.31 25.34
C PRO A 514 14.55 32.41 24.23
N LYS A 515 14.83 31.29 23.56
CA LYS A 515 15.72 31.29 22.40
C LYS A 515 15.01 31.98 21.24
N VAL A 516 15.58 33.08 20.76
CA VAL A 516 15.09 33.81 19.58
C VAL A 516 15.93 33.42 18.36
N VAL A 517 15.28 32.98 17.29
CA VAL A 517 15.92 32.69 15.99
C VAL A 517 15.17 33.44 14.91
N ASP A 518 15.87 34.27 14.14
CA ASP A 518 15.28 35.08 13.05
C ASP A 518 14.05 35.93 13.48
N GLY A 519 14.02 36.40 14.74
CA GLY A 519 12.89 37.17 15.29
C GLY A 519 11.67 36.32 15.70
N MET A 520 11.78 34.99 15.62
CA MET A 520 10.78 34.03 16.05
C MET A 520 11.18 33.40 17.39
N VAL A 521 10.19 32.90 18.13
CA VAL A 521 10.32 32.11 19.36
C VAL A 521 9.48 30.84 19.24
N ARG A 522 9.93 29.78 19.90
CA ARG A 522 9.18 28.52 20.00
C ARG A 522 8.59 28.37 21.40
N ILE A 523 7.38 27.83 21.49
CA ILE A 523 6.69 27.45 22.73
C ILE A 523 6.44 25.95 22.63
N ASP A 524 6.86 25.21 23.65
CA ASP A 524 6.60 23.78 23.76
C ASP A 524 5.40 23.58 24.68
N ALA A 525 4.32 23.01 24.16
CA ALA A 525 3.07 22.75 24.87
C ALA A 525 2.90 21.25 25.11
N THR A 526 2.93 20.84 26.38
CA THR A 526 2.66 19.46 26.78
C THR A 526 1.15 19.26 26.79
N LEU A 527 0.66 18.33 25.97
CA LEU A 527 -0.75 17.96 25.92
C LEU A 527 -1.11 17.02 27.08
N THR A 528 -2.35 17.08 27.54
CA THR A 528 -2.86 16.18 28.58
C THR A 528 -3.00 14.75 28.08
N ASP A 529 -3.51 14.60 26.85
CA ASP A 529 -3.77 13.31 26.21
C ASP A 529 -2.53 12.80 25.46
N ALA A 530 -2.51 11.50 25.13
CA ALA A 530 -1.42 10.88 24.36
C ALA A 530 -1.27 11.55 22.98
N ALA A 531 -0.04 11.79 22.53
CA ALA A 531 0.25 12.65 21.40
C ALA A 531 -0.29 12.17 20.03
N ASP A 532 -0.59 10.88 19.86
CA ASP A 532 -1.26 10.29 18.69
C ASP A 532 -2.76 10.04 18.89
N SER A 533 -3.33 10.38 20.05
CA SER A 533 -4.74 10.15 20.33
C SER A 533 -5.66 11.14 19.58
N PRO A 534 -6.90 10.74 19.26
CA PRO A 534 -7.89 11.66 18.70
C PRO A 534 -8.11 12.93 19.56
N ALA A 535 -8.06 12.81 20.89
CA ALA A 535 -8.19 13.94 21.79
C ALA A 535 -7.02 14.95 21.68
N ALA A 536 -5.81 14.47 21.40
CA ALA A 536 -4.67 15.33 21.11
C ALA A 536 -4.83 16.05 19.75
N LEU A 537 -5.36 15.36 18.72
CA LEU A 537 -5.66 15.96 17.42
C LEU A 537 -6.70 17.10 17.56
N ASP A 538 -7.77 16.87 18.31
CA ASP A 538 -8.76 17.92 18.64
C ASP A 538 -8.12 19.08 19.41
N THR A 539 -7.12 18.80 20.25
CA THR A 539 -6.38 19.84 20.97
C THR A 539 -5.52 20.67 20.03
N VAL A 540 -4.88 20.05 19.03
CA VAL A 540 -4.15 20.77 17.98
C VAL A 540 -5.09 21.69 17.18
N GLU A 541 -6.28 21.24 16.82
CA GLU A 541 -7.27 22.08 16.13
C GLU A 541 -7.65 23.31 16.98
N ARG A 542 -7.90 23.11 18.28
CA ARG A 542 -8.16 24.20 19.22
C ARG A 542 -6.97 25.15 19.36
N LEU A 543 -5.76 24.62 19.44
CA LEU A 543 -4.52 25.41 19.51
C LEU A 543 -4.38 26.29 18.27
N ARG A 544 -4.52 25.73 17.07
CA ARG A 544 -4.47 26.49 15.80
C ARG A 544 -5.50 27.60 15.78
N THR A 545 -6.75 27.29 16.16
CA THR A 545 -7.83 28.28 16.27
C THR A 545 -7.46 29.42 17.24
N ALA A 546 -6.91 29.09 18.41
CA ALA A 546 -6.56 30.07 19.44
C ALA A 546 -5.38 30.97 19.02
N VAL A 547 -4.32 30.39 18.44
CA VAL A 547 -3.11 31.15 18.09
C VAL A 547 -3.26 31.93 16.78
N HIS A 548 -4.04 31.43 15.81
CA HIS A 548 -4.32 32.15 14.55
C HIS A 548 -5.23 33.36 14.75
N ALA A 549 -6.01 33.40 15.84
CA ALA A 549 -6.82 34.56 16.21
C ALA A 549 -5.98 35.79 16.63
N ILE A 550 -4.70 35.59 16.94
CA ILE A 550 -3.81 36.67 17.40
C ILE A 550 -3.21 37.39 16.19
N GLY A 551 -3.77 38.57 15.88
CA GLY A 551 -3.34 39.39 14.75
C GLY A 551 -1.85 39.75 14.79
N GLY A 552 -1.15 39.43 13.68
CA GLY A 552 0.27 39.74 13.51
C GLY A 552 1.23 38.82 14.26
N ALA A 553 0.77 37.73 14.88
CA ALA A 553 1.63 36.75 15.55
C ALA A 553 2.29 35.74 14.60
N ASP A 554 1.69 35.53 13.42
CA ASP A 554 2.07 34.49 12.45
C ASP A 554 2.38 33.15 13.15
N ALA A 555 1.54 32.82 14.13
CA ALA A 555 1.75 31.66 14.98
C ALA A 555 1.38 30.38 14.21
N LYS A 556 2.26 29.39 14.28
CA LYS A 556 2.13 28.10 13.59
C LYS A 556 2.28 26.96 14.59
N VAL A 557 1.42 25.94 14.48
CA VAL A 557 1.38 24.78 15.37
C VAL A 557 1.85 23.52 14.64
N GLY A 558 2.93 22.94 15.15
CA GLY A 558 3.57 21.71 14.71
C GLY A 558 3.82 20.75 15.87
N GLY A 559 4.84 19.92 15.73
CA GLY A 559 5.07 18.77 16.60
C GLY A 559 4.28 17.54 16.15
N PHE A 560 4.50 16.42 16.83
CA PHE A 560 4.03 15.10 16.41
C PHE A 560 2.50 15.02 16.23
N SER A 561 1.71 15.51 17.19
CA SER A 561 0.25 15.53 17.08
C SER A 561 -0.24 16.35 15.89
N ALA A 562 0.42 17.47 15.58
CA ALA A 562 0.05 18.32 14.45
C ALA A 562 0.42 17.71 13.10
N ILE A 563 1.53 16.95 13.04
CA ILE A 563 1.87 16.15 11.86
C ILE A 563 0.75 15.12 11.59
N ASN A 564 0.33 14.37 12.60
CA ASN A 564 -0.74 13.38 12.44
C ASN A 564 -2.07 14.01 12.05
N TYR A 565 -2.42 15.17 12.65
CA TYR A 565 -3.60 15.95 12.27
C TYR A 565 -3.54 16.36 10.79
N ASP A 566 -2.40 16.89 10.33
CA ASP A 566 -2.22 17.32 8.95
C ASP A 566 -2.25 16.14 7.97
N VAL A 567 -1.69 14.98 8.35
CA VAL A 567 -1.76 13.75 7.54
C VAL A 567 -3.22 13.32 7.38
N GLN A 568 -3.99 13.24 8.46
CA GLN A 568 -5.39 12.84 8.44
C GLN A 568 -6.24 13.78 7.56
N HIS A 569 -6.10 15.10 7.76
CA HIS A 569 -6.85 16.10 7.00
C HIS A 569 -6.45 16.10 5.51
N THR A 570 -5.16 15.91 5.21
CA THR A 570 -4.65 15.79 3.83
C THR A 570 -5.17 14.52 3.16
N SER A 571 -5.18 13.38 3.85
CA SER A 571 -5.73 12.11 3.34
C SER A 571 -7.22 12.22 3.00
N GLN A 572 -8.01 12.94 3.82
CA GLN A 572 -9.43 13.17 3.54
C GLN A 572 -9.63 14.02 2.27
N ARG A 573 -8.83 15.08 2.08
CA ARG A 573 -8.83 15.88 0.85
C ARG A 573 -8.47 14.99 -0.35
N ASP A 574 -7.38 14.25 -0.26
CA ASP A 574 -6.87 13.39 -1.33
C ASP A 574 -7.92 12.35 -1.74
N ARG A 575 -8.59 11.70 -0.77
CA ARG A 575 -9.74 10.82 -1.01
C ARG A 575 -10.83 11.51 -1.83
N ASN A 576 -11.25 12.71 -1.41
CA ASN A 576 -12.37 13.43 -2.02
C ASN A 576 -12.04 13.96 -3.43
N VAL A 577 -10.76 14.18 -3.75
CA VAL A 577 -10.32 14.67 -5.06
C VAL A 577 -9.95 13.53 -6.01
N ILE A 578 -9.18 12.54 -5.55
CA ILE A 578 -8.61 11.50 -6.40
C ILE A 578 -9.66 10.47 -6.80
N ILE A 579 -10.58 10.07 -5.92
CA ILE A 579 -11.60 9.08 -6.24
C ILE A 579 -12.46 9.53 -7.44
N PRO A 580 -13.07 10.73 -7.46
CA PRO A 580 -13.81 11.22 -8.62
C PRO A 580 -12.95 11.36 -9.88
N LEU A 581 -11.68 11.78 -9.73
CA LEU A 581 -10.74 11.93 -10.84
C LEU A 581 -10.48 10.58 -11.53
N VAL A 582 -10.16 9.54 -10.76
CA VAL A 582 -9.92 8.18 -11.27
C VAL A 582 -11.17 7.64 -11.95
N LEU A 583 -12.36 7.81 -11.37
CA LEU A 583 -13.63 7.42 -12.02
C LEU A 583 -13.83 8.13 -13.36
N GLY A 584 -13.53 9.43 -13.43
CA GLY A 584 -13.60 10.20 -14.66
C GLY A 584 -12.63 9.70 -15.74
N VAL A 585 -11.38 9.42 -15.37
CA VAL A 585 -10.37 8.87 -16.28
C VAL A 585 -10.79 7.50 -16.80
N ILE A 586 -11.20 6.59 -15.91
CA ILE A 586 -11.67 5.25 -16.28
C ILE A 586 -12.89 5.33 -17.19
N PHE A 587 -13.84 6.22 -16.89
CA PHE A 587 -15.02 6.45 -17.71
C PHE A 587 -14.65 6.84 -19.15
N LEU A 588 -13.72 7.77 -19.31
CA LEU A 588 -13.26 8.21 -20.62
C LEU A 588 -12.58 7.08 -21.40
N ILE A 589 -11.74 6.29 -20.75
CA ILE A 589 -11.07 5.14 -21.38
C ILE A 589 -12.09 4.08 -21.83
N LEU A 590 -13.01 3.70 -20.94
CA LEU A 590 -14.06 2.73 -21.25
C LEU A 590 -14.99 3.24 -22.36
N MET A 591 -15.30 4.54 -22.38
CA MET A 591 -16.12 5.15 -23.43
C MET A 591 -15.46 5.02 -24.81
N VAL A 592 -14.15 5.28 -24.90
CA VAL A 592 -13.37 5.12 -26.14
C VAL A 592 -13.29 3.65 -26.55
N LEU A 593 -13.00 2.75 -25.60
CA LEU A 593 -12.79 1.34 -25.86
C LEU A 593 -14.09 0.63 -26.28
N LEU A 594 -15.17 0.83 -25.53
CA LEU A 594 -16.46 0.18 -25.77
C LEU A 594 -17.27 0.90 -26.84
N ARG A 595 -16.90 2.14 -27.20
CA ARG A 595 -17.63 3.01 -28.14
C ARG A 595 -19.11 3.15 -27.75
N SER A 596 -19.35 3.26 -26.45
CA SER A 596 -20.66 3.31 -25.80
C SER A 596 -20.60 4.27 -24.61
N LEU A 597 -21.72 4.89 -24.26
CA LEU A 597 -21.86 5.70 -23.04
C LEU A 597 -22.46 4.89 -21.87
N ILE A 598 -23.40 3.99 -22.18
CA ILE A 598 -24.16 3.25 -21.17
C ILE A 598 -23.32 2.13 -20.55
N ALA A 599 -22.53 1.40 -21.36
CA ALA A 599 -21.69 0.33 -20.86
C ALA A 599 -20.67 0.82 -19.82
N PRO A 600 -19.88 1.90 -20.07
CA PRO A 600 -18.97 2.44 -19.05
C PRO A 600 -19.66 2.85 -17.74
N LEU A 601 -20.83 3.52 -17.82
CA LEU A 601 -21.57 3.94 -16.63
C LEU A 601 -22.01 2.74 -15.78
N LEU A 602 -22.51 1.69 -16.43
CA LEU A 602 -22.92 0.46 -15.77
C LEU A 602 -21.71 -0.20 -15.08
N LEU A 603 -20.60 -0.36 -15.80
CA LEU A 603 -19.39 -0.98 -15.25
C LEU A 603 -18.87 -0.21 -14.04
N ILE A 604 -18.79 1.13 -14.14
CA ILE A 604 -18.39 1.98 -13.02
C ILE A 604 -19.34 1.83 -11.84
N ALA A 605 -20.65 1.87 -12.05
CA ALA A 605 -21.62 1.72 -10.97
C ALA A 605 -21.46 0.36 -10.26
N THR A 606 -21.24 -0.72 -11.01
CA THR A 606 -21.02 -2.05 -10.43
C THR A 606 -19.71 -2.17 -9.66
N VAL A 607 -18.64 -1.53 -10.15
CA VAL A 607 -17.34 -1.51 -9.48
C VAL A 607 -17.39 -0.67 -8.21
N VAL A 608 -18.03 0.50 -8.24
CA VAL A 608 -18.25 1.34 -7.05
C VAL A 608 -19.08 0.58 -6.01
N LEU A 609 -20.13 -0.14 -6.43
CA LEU A 609 -20.92 -0.96 -5.52
C LEU A 609 -20.07 -2.08 -4.88
N SER A 610 -19.21 -2.74 -5.65
CA SER A 610 -18.27 -3.75 -5.14
C SER A 610 -17.29 -3.15 -4.13
N TYR A 611 -16.73 -1.98 -4.45
CA TYR A 611 -15.81 -1.26 -3.57
C TYR A 611 -16.47 -0.90 -2.24
N LEU A 612 -17.67 -0.31 -2.26
CA LEU A 612 -18.41 0.04 -1.05
C LEU A 612 -18.76 -1.20 -0.22
N ALA A 613 -19.11 -2.32 -0.88
CA ALA A 613 -19.37 -3.58 -0.20
C ALA A 613 -18.09 -4.14 0.45
N THR A 614 -16.94 -4.04 -0.23
CA THR A 614 -15.64 -4.42 0.33
C THR A 614 -15.27 -3.57 1.54
N LEU A 615 -15.44 -2.25 1.48
CA LEU A 615 -15.21 -1.38 2.63
C LEU A 615 -16.11 -1.74 3.82
N GLY A 616 -17.40 -1.96 3.58
CA GLY A 616 -18.33 -2.31 4.65
C GLY A 616 -18.03 -3.67 5.29
N ILE A 617 -17.66 -4.66 4.50
CA ILE A 617 -17.22 -5.97 5.02
C ILE A 617 -15.88 -5.86 5.76
N SER A 618 -14.98 -5.01 5.27
CA SER A 618 -13.69 -4.75 5.93
C SER A 618 -13.88 -4.10 7.29
N GLY A 619 -14.80 -3.15 7.45
CA GLY A 619 -15.12 -2.57 8.76
C GLY A 619 -15.55 -3.64 9.78
N ILE A 620 -16.40 -4.59 9.37
CA ILE A 620 -16.80 -5.72 10.23
C ILE A 620 -15.60 -6.61 10.55
N VAL A 621 -14.77 -6.93 9.56
CA VAL A 621 -13.61 -7.83 9.75
C VAL A 621 -12.54 -7.18 10.63
N PHE A 622 -12.24 -5.91 10.43
CA PHE A 622 -11.20 -5.22 11.21
C PHE A 622 -11.63 -5.07 12.66
N THR A 623 -12.85 -4.58 12.91
CA THR A 623 -13.34 -4.37 14.28
C THR A 623 -13.72 -5.68 14.98
N ASP A 624 -14.54 -6.54 14.37
CA ASP A 624 -15.15 -7.68 15.06
C ASP A 624 -14.30 -8.96 14.97
N LEU A 625 -13.48 -9.13 13.91
CA LEU A 625 -12.68 -10.36 13.71
C LEU A 625 -11.21 -10.18 14.08
N LEU A 626 -10.58 -9.07 13.68
CA LEU A 626 -9.17 -8.81 13.93
C LEU A 626 -8.91 -7.99 15.20
N GLY A 627 -9.95 -7.33 15.74
CA GLY A 627 -9.83 -6.50 16.94
C GLY A 627 -9.02 -5.23 16.73
N PHE A 628 -8.96 -4.73 15.48
CA PHE A 628 -8.30 -3.47 15.18
C PHE A 628 -9.12 -2.29 15.75
N PRO A 629 -8.44 -1.28 16.29
CA PRO A 629 -9.09 -0.11 16.92
C PRO A 629 -9.77 0.80 15.90
N GLY A 630 -9.28 0.79 14.66
CA GLY A 630 -9.83 1.51 13.52
C GLY A 630 -9.10 1.09 12.26
N ALA A 631 -9.28 1.86 11.18
CA ALA A 631 -8.55 1.72 9.92
C ALA A 631 -7.67 2.94 9.66
N ASP A 632 -6.59 2.75 8.89
CA ASP A 632 -5.71 3.85 8.49
C ASP A 632 -6.47 4.95 7.71
N SER A 633 -6.08 6.21 7.88
CA SER A 633 -6.75 7.34 7.20
C SER A 633 -6.69 7.27 5.67
N SER A 634 -5.66 6.60 5.11
CA SER A 634 -5.46 6.38 3.68
C SER A 634 -6.15 5.11 3.17
N TYR A 635 -6.66 4.25 4.06
CA TYR A 635 -7.26 2.97 3.72
C TYR A 635 -8.35 3.08 2.63
N PRO A 636 -9.34 3.99 2.71
CA PRO A 636 -10.38 4.08 1.70
C PRO A 636 -9.84 4.45 0.31
N LEU A 637 -8.82 5.32 0.24
CA LEU A 637 -8.20 5.74 -1.00
C LEU A 637 -7.42 4.59 -1.64
N PHE A 638 -6.59 3.87 -0.87
CA PHE A 638 -5.84 2.74 -1.41
C PHE A 638 -6.74 1.57 -1.79
N ALA A 639 -7.70 1.21 -0.95
CA ALA A 639 -8.71 0.21 -1.30
C ALA A 639 -9.41 0.58 -2.60
N PHE A 640 -9.77 1.86 -2.79
CA PHE A 640 -10.39 2.32 -4.03
C PHE A 640 -9.45 2.18 -5.23
N VAL A 641 -8.24 2.74 -5.14
CA VAL A 641 -7.28 2.75 -6.25
C VAL A 641 -6.96 1.32 -6.66
N PHE A 642 -6.68 0.41 -5.73
CA PHE A 642 -6.38 -0.98 -6.10
C PHE A 642 -7.60 -1.75 -6.60
N LEU A 643 -8.75 -1.67 -5.93
CA LEU A 643 -9.92 -2.44 -6.36
C LEU A 643 -10.49 -1.96 -7.68
N VAL A 644 -10.48 -0.65 -7.91
CA VAL A 644 -11.06 -0.04 -9.12
C VAL A 644 -10.03 -0.02 -10.25
N ALA A 645 -8.79 0.45 -10.00
CA ALA A 645 -7.81 0.53 -11.08
C ALA A 645 -7.37 -0.86 -11.54
N LEU A 646 -7.17 -1.83 -10.62
CA LEU A 646 -6.96 -3.22 -11.01
C LEU A 646 -8.27 -3.81 -11.54
N GLY A 647 -9.34 -3.91 -10.75
CA GLY A 647 -10.56 -4.65 -11.15
C GLY A 647 -11.27 -4.21 -12.45
N VAL A 648 -10.99 -3.02 -12.98
CA VAL A 648 -11.49 -2.61 -14.31
C VAL A 648 -10.88 -3.42 -15.46
N ASP A 649 -9.67 -3.95 -15.30
CA ASP A 649 -8.98 -4.78 -16.31
C ASP A 649 -9.85 -5.90 -16.85
N TYR A 650 -10.46 -6.65 -15.95
CA TYR A 650 -11.29 -7.77 -16.25
C TYR A 650 -12.62 -7.31 -16.88
N ASN A 651 -13.10 -6.09 -16.58
CA ASN A 651 -14.35 -5.55 -17.13
C ASN A 651 -14.14 -5.25 -18.59
N ILE A 652 -12.97 -4.72 -18.90
CA ILE A 652 -12.47 -4.56 -20.26
C ILE A 652 -12.39 -5.92 -20.97
N PHE A 653 -11.81 -6.96 -20.37
CA PHE A 653 -11.71 -8.27 -21.02
C PHE A 653 -13.06 -8.91 -21.31
N LEU A 654 -13.94 -8.97 -20.31
CA LEU A 654 -15.29 -9.52 -20.48
C LEU A 654 -16.05 -8.73 -21.54
N MET A 655 -16.14 -7.40 -21.42
CA MET A 655 -16.97 -6.59 -22.30
C MET A 655 -16.41 -6.47 -23.71
N THR A 656 -15.09 -6.55 -23.89
CA THR A 656 -14.48 -6.64 -25.22
C THR A 656 -14.85 -7.96 -25.88
N ARG A 657 -14.78 -9.09 -25.16
CA ARG A 657 -15.21 -10.38 -25.72
C ARG A 657 -16.71 -10.43 -25.99
N VAL A 658 -17.52 -9.88 -25.10
CA VAL A 658 -18.97 -9.75 -25.31
C VAL A 658 -19.27 -8.89 -26.54
N ARG A 659 -18.52 -7.81 -26.77
CA ARG A 659 -18.64 -6.96 -27.96
C ARG A 659 -18.29 -7.72 -29.24
N GLU A 660 -17.21 -8.50 -29.23
CA GLU A 660 -16.78 -9.34 -30.35
C GLU A 660 -17.85 -10.38 -30.73
N GLU A 661 -18.39 -11.09 -29.73
CA GLU A 661 -19.36 -12.16 -29.94
C GLU A 661 -20.77 -11.61 -30.23
N ALA A 662 -21.16 -10.48 -29.64
CA ALA A 662 -22.43 -9.81 -29.94
C ALA A 662 -22.52 -9.34 -31.39
N GLY A 663 -21.38 -8.97 -31.99
CA GLY A 663 -21.30 -8.65 -33.42
C GLY A 663 -21.56 -9.84 -34.35
N LYS A 664 -21.43 -11.08 -33.86
CA LYS A 664 -21.60 -12.32 -34.63
C LYS A 664 -22.94 -13.02 -34.34
N LEU A 665 -23.32 -13.12 -33.06
CA LEU A 665 -24.41 -13.98 -32.57
C LEU A 665 -25.68 -13.20 -32.16
N GLY A 666 -25.61 -11.87 -32.14
CA GLY A 666 -26.61 -11.03 -31.49
C GLY A 666 -26.29 -10.81 -30.00
N HIS A 667 -26.99 -9.85 -29.37
CA HIS A 667 -26.57 -9.30 -28.08
C HIS A 667 -26.62 -10.31 -26.94
N THR A 668 -27.73 -11.03 -26.78
CA THR A 668 -27.93 -11.95 -25.66
C THR A 668 -27.01 -13.15 -25.79
N ALA A 669 -27.03 -13.79 -26.97
CA ALA A 669 -26.20 -14.94 -27.28
C ALA A 669 -24.70 -14.61 -27.19
N GLY A 670 -24.29 -13.44 -27.69
CA GLY A 670 -22.92 -12.96 -27.59
C GLY A 670 -22.47 -12.71 -26.15
N THR A 671 -23.35 -12.17 -25.30
CA THR A 671 -23.03 -11.94 -23.88
C THR A 671 -22.81 -13.25 -23.14
N LEU A 672 -23.70 -14.23 -23.35
CA LEU A 672 -23.63 -15.55 -22.73
C LEU A 672 -22.43 -16.38 -23.22
N LYS A 673 -22.12 -16.31 -24.52
CA LYS A 673 -20.94 -16.96 -25.08
C LYS A 673 -19.65 -16.30 -24.58
N GLY A 674 -19.63 -14.97 -24.49
CA GLY A 674 -18.52 -14.22 -23.90
C GLY A 674 -18.23 -14.68 -22.46
N LEU A 675 -19.25 -14.67 -21.61
CA LEU A 675 -19.15 -15.12 -20.22
C LEU A 675 -18.63 -16.57 -20.09
N ALA A 676 -19.17 -17.49 -20.89
CA ALA A 676 -18.78 -18.90 -20.82
C ALA A 676 -17.31 -19.14 -21.20
N VAL A 677 -16.76 -18.35 -22.14
CA VAL A 677 -15.39 -18.49 -22.63
C VAL A 677 -14.39 -17.79 -21.72
N THR A 678 -14.73 -16.61 -21.17
CA THR A 678 -13.77 -15.82 -20.38
C THR A 678 -13.81 -16.11 -18.89
N GLY A 679 -14.92 -16.61 -18.35
CA GLY A 679 -15.11 -16.78 -16.89
C GLY A 679 -13.99 -17.57 -16.22
N GLY A 680 -13.56 -18.70 -16.80
CA GLY A 680 -12.50 -19.52 -16.22
C GLY A 680 -11.14 -18.84 -16.16
N VAL A 681 -10.78 -18.09 -17.20
CA VAL A 681 -9.50 -17.35 -17.25
C VAL A 681 -9.53 -16.19 -16.27
N ILE A 682 -10.63 -15.43 -16.26
CA ILE A 682 -10.75 -14.26 -15.40
C ILE A 682 -10.78 -14.64 -13.91
N THR A 683 -11.54 -15.67 -13.52
CA THR A 683 -11.53 -16.13 -12.13
C THR A 683 -10.16 -16.64 -11.71
N SER A 684 -9.44 -17.32 -12.61
CA SER A 684 -8.08 -17.77 -12.33
C SER A 684 -7.13 -16.59 -12.09
N ALA A 685 -7.24 -15.55 -12.91
CA ALA A 685 -6.49 -14.32 -12.73
C ALA A 685 -6.81 -13.59 -11.43
N GLY A 686 -8.10 -13.44 -11.13
CA GLY A 686 -8.56 -12.86 -9.87
C GLY A 686 -8.03 -13.59 -8.64
N VAL A 687 -8.03 -14.93 -8.66
CA VAL A 687 -7.50 -15.75 -7.56
C VAL A 687 -5.99 -15.58 -7.41
N VAL A 688 -5.24 -15.52 -8.51
CA VAL A 688 -3.79 -15.26 -8.44
C VAL A 688 -3.54 -13.88 -7.83
N LEU A 689 -4.19 -12.83 -8.33
CA LEU A 689 -4.02 -11.47 -7.84
C LEU A 689 -4.40 -11.38 -6.34
N ALA A 690 -5.53 -11.96 -5.95
CA ALA A 690 -5.94 -12.01 -4.55
C ALA A 690 -4.93 -12.73 -3.65
N ALA A 691 -4.37 -13.86 -4.11
CA ALA A 691 -3.34 -14.58 -3.36
C ALA A 691 -2.03 -13.76 -3.22
N THR A 692 -1.66 -12.98 -4.25
CA THR A 692 -0.47 -12.11 -4.18
C THR A 692 -0.62 -11.00 -3.14
N PHE A 693 -1.79 -10.36 -3.07
CA PHE A 693 -2.07 -9.35 -2.05
C PHE A 693 -2.24 -9.96 -0.66
N ALA A 694 -2.88 -11.12 -0.55
CA ALA A 694 -3.01 -11.82 0.73
C ALA A 694 -1.66 -12.19 1.35
N ALA A 695 -0.60 -12.38 0.55
CA ALA A 695 0.74 -12.62 1.08
C ALA A 695 1.32 -11.42 1.85
N LEU A 696 0.88 -10.19 1.55
CA LEU A 696 1.29 -9.00 2.30
C LEU A 696 0.72 -8.98 3.72
N ALA A 697 -0.38 -9.69 3.99
CA ALA A 697 -0.97 -9.77 5.33
C ALA A 697 -0.08 -10.48 6.36
N VAL A 698 1.05 -11.06 5.94
CA VAL A 698 2.06 -11.63 6.84
C VAL A 698 2.88 -10.52 7.51
N LEU A 699 2.95 -9.32 6.93
CA LEU A 699 3.66 -8.21 7.54
C LEU A 699 2.94 -7.74 8.80
N PRO A 700 3.64 -7.56 9.93
CA PRO A 700 3.03 -7.22 11.21
C PRO A 700 2.62 -5.74 11.33
N LEU A 701 2.06 -5.17 10.25
CA LEU A 701 1.62 -3.79 10.14
C LEU A 701 0.15 -3.77 9.78
N VAL A 702 -0.65 -3.09 10.61
CA VAL A 702 -2.11 -3.01 10.46
C VAL A 702 -2.48 -2.48 9.09
N PHE A 703 -1.89 -1.36 8.66
CA PHE A 703 -2.19 -0.77 7.34
C PHE A 703 -1.92 -1.75 6.17
N VAL A 704 -0.87 -2.58 6.26
CA VAL A 704 -0.55 -3.55 5.21
C VAL A 704 -1.59 -4.66 5.20
N VAL A 705 -1.96 -5.18 6.38
CA VAL A 705 -3.00 -6.20 6.52
C VAL A 705 -4.33 -5.70 5.99
N GLU A 706 -4.68 -4.43 6.25
CA GLU A 706 -5.90 -3.80 5.75
C GLU A 706 -5.95 -3.75 4.22
N ILE A 707 -4.87 -3.27 3.57
CA ILE A 707 -4.76 -3.22 2.11
C ILE A 707 -4.76 -4.65 1.55
N ALA A 708 -4.00 -5.57 2.14
CA ALA A 708 -3.92 -6.96 1.73
C ALA A 708 -5.30 -7.62 1.74
N PHE A 709 -6.05 -7.46 2.83
CA PHE A 709 -7.40 -7.99 2.97
C PHE A 709 -8.35 -7.33 1.97
N ALA A 710 -8.40 -6.00 1.92
CA ALA A 710 -9.35 -5.28 1.08
C ALA A 710 -9.15 -5.61 -0.40
N VAL A 711 -7.90 -5.62 -0.87
CA VAL A 711 -7.61 -5.95 -2.27
C VAL A 711 -7.88 -7.42 -2.55
N ALA A 712 -7.42 -8.35 -1.70
CA ALA A 712 -7.64 -9.77 -1.92
C ALA A 712 -9.13 -10.13 -1.91
N PHE A 713 -9.87 -9.68 -0.90
CA PHE A 713 -11.30 -9.93 -0.77
C PHE A 713 -12.09 -9.21 -1.87
N GLY A 714 -11.81 -7.93 -2.12
CA GLY A 714 -12.56 -7.16 -3.11
C GLY A 714 -12.33 -7.61 -4.55
N VAL A 715 -11.11 -8.05 -4.91
CA VAL A 715 -10.85 -8.68 -6.22
C VAL A 715 -11.63 -10.00 -6.36
N LEU A 716 -11.70 -10.83 -5.30
CA LEU A 716 -12.51 -12.05 -5.33
C LEU A 716 -14.01 -11.74 -5.42
N LEU A 717 -14.49 -10.75 -4.68
CA LEU A 717 -15.88 -10.29 -4.71
C LEU A 717 -16.26 -9.81 -6.12
N ASP A 718 -15.41 -8.98 -6.73
CA ASP A 718 -15.63 -8.47 -8.07
C ASP A 718 -15.60 -9.61 -9.11
N THR A 719 -14.58 -10.46 -9.08
CA THR A 719 -14.39 -11.50 -10.10
C THR A 719 -15.44 -12.62 -10.01
N LEU A 720 -15.85 -13.02 -8.80
CA LEU A 720 -16.79 -14.11 -8.58
C LEU A 720 -18.26 -13.69 -8.58
N LEU A 721 -18.58 -12.49 -8.09
CA LEU A 721 -19.98 -12.01 -8.04
C LEU A 721 -20.26 -10.98 -9.11
N VAL A 722 -19.53 -9.87 -9.12
CA VAL A 722 -19.88 -8.72 -9.97
C VAL A 722 -19.75 -9.09 -11.44
N ARG A 723 -18.59 -9.61 -11.81
CA ARG A 723 -18.23 -9.91 -13.19
C ARG A 723 -18.89 -11.16 -13.75
N SER A 724 -19.04 -12.16 -12.90
CA SER A 724 -19.54 -13.46 -13.30
C SER A 724 -21.07 -13.51 -13.32
N LEU A 725 -21.73 -12.67 -12.51
CA LEU A 725 -23.18 -12.67 -12.33
C LEU A 725 -23.78 -11.29 -12.64
N LEU A 726 -23.41 -10.26 -11.90
CA LEU A 726 -24.08 -8.94 -11.94
C LEU A 726 -23.97 -8.26 -13.32
N VAL A 727 -22.76 -8.11 -13.86
CA VAL A 727 -22.49 -7.41 -15.12
C VAL A 727 -23.15 -8.12 -16.32
N PRO A 728 -22.97 -9.45 -16.52
CA PRO A 728 -23.65 -10.17 -17.60
C PRO A 728 -25.17 -10.12 -17.48
N ALA A 729 -25.72 -10.28 -16.27
CA ALA A 729 -27.15 -10.28 -16.04
C ALA A 729 -27.79 -8.91 -16.30
N LEU A 730 -27.17 -7.82 -15.84
CA LEU A 730 -27.59 -6.45 -16.17
C LEU A 730 -27.51 -6.19 -17.68
N THR A 731 -26.43 -6.65 -18.31
CA THR A 731 -26.23 -6.48 -19.75
C THR A 731 -27.35 -7.16 -20.54
N VAL A 732 -27.67 -8.41 -20.21
CA VAL A 732 -28.77 -9.16 -20.84
C VAL A 732 -30.13 -8.49 -20.60
N ASP A 733 -30.41 -7.99 -19.40
CA ASP A 733 -31.71 -7.39 -19.05
C ASP A 733 -31.92 -6.02 -19.71
N ILE A 734 -30.90 -5.16 -19.75
CA ILE A 734 -30.94 -3.86 -20.45
C ILE A 734 -31.01 -4.08 -21.97
N GLY A 735 -30.41 -5.16 -22.45
CA GLY A 735 -30.37 -5.50 -23.85
C GLY A 735 -29.46 -4.58 -24.67
N ARG A 736 -29.74 -4.48 -25.97
CA ARG A 736 -28.88 -3.76 -26.93
C ARG A 736 -28.60 -2.29 -26.60
N PHE A 737 -29.40 -1.66 -25.71
CA PHE A 737 -29.21 -0.27 -25.27
C PHE A 737 -27.86 -0.06 -24.56
N VAL A 738 -27.25 -1.12 -24.02
CA VAL A 738 -25.88 -1.10 -23.48
C VAL A 738 -24.84 -0.57 -24.47
N TRP A 739 -25.08 -0.69 -25.78
CA TRP A 739 -24.16 -0.22 -26.83
C TRP A 739 -24.46 1.17 -27.36
N TRP A 740 -25.43 1.89 -26.81
CA TRP A 740 -25.77 3.23 -27.28
C TRP A 740 -24.63 4.22 -27.02
N PRO A 741 -24.24 5.10 -27.98
CA PRO A 741 -24.81 5.32 -29.33
C PRO A 741 -24.05 4.61 -30.48
N GLY A 742 -23.27 3.58 -30.15
CA GLY A 742 -22.32 2.90 -31.05
C GLY A 742 -22.95 2.03 -32.15
N LYS A 743 -22.07 1.38 -32.93
CA LYS A 743 -22.45 0.64 -34.15
C LYS A 743 -23.37 -0.57 -33.86
N LEU A 744 -23.13 -1.27 -32.76
CA LEU A 744 -23.94 -2.43 -32.34
C LEU A 744 -25.37 -2.05 -31.95
N TRP A 745 -25.61 -0.80 -31.52
CA TRP A 745 -26.96 -0.27 -31.32
C TRP A 745 -27.66 0.03 -32.65
N ARG A 746 -26.94 0.64 -33.61
CA ARG A 746 -27.52 1.10 -34.89
C ARG A 746 -27.78 -0.04 -35.88
N THR A 747 -26.89 -1.02 -35.94
CA THR A 747 -26.96 -2.16 -36.87
C THR A 747 -26.81 -3.47 -36.09
N PRO A 748 -27.90 -3.98 -35.50
CA PRO A 748 -27.86 -5.21 -34.72
C PRO A 748 -27.62 -6.43 -35.62
N ALA A 749 -26.77 -7.35 -35.16
CA ALA A 749 -26.67 -8.68 -35.77
C ALA A 749 -27.97 -9.47 -35.53
N PRO A 750 -28.34 -10.43 -36.41
CA PRO A 750 -29.51 -11.27 -36.20
C PRO A 750 -29.38 -12.03 -34.87
N GLU A 751 -30.39 -11.94 -34.00
CA GLU A 751 -30.39 -12.65 -32.73
C GLU A 751 -30.51 -14.16 -33.00
N GLN A 752 -29.44 -14.92 -32.75
CA GLN A 752 -29.53 -16.37 -32.76
C GLN A 752 -30.22 -16.84 -31.49
N LYS A 753 -31.33 -17.58 -31.63
CA LYS A 753 -32.01 -18.21 -30.49
C LYS A 753 -31.06 -19.24 -29.88
N VAL A 754 -30.56 -18.94 -28.68
CA VAL A 754 -29.85 -19.91 -27.86
C VAL A 754 -30.91 -20.82 -27.23
N ASP A 755 -30.87 -22.11 -27.54
CA ASP A 755 -31.70 -23.09 -26.84
C ASP A 755 -31.14 -23.22 -25.41
N PRO A 756 -31.91 -22.88 -24.36
CA PRO A 756 -31.43 -22.92 -22.98
C PRO A 756 -31.14 -24.34 -22.46
N ALA A 757 -31.26 -25.37 -23.32
CA ALA A 757 -30.88 -26.75 -23.05
C ALA A 757 -29.55 -27.19 -23.72
N GLN A 758 -28.89 -26.33 -24.51
CA GLN A 758 -27.61 -26.63 -25.19
C GLN A 758 -26.39 -25.98 -24.53
#